data_AF-A0A8C0I089-F1
#
_entry.id   AF-A0A8C0I089-F1
#
_cell.length_a   1.000
_cell.length_b   1.000
_cell.length_c   1.000
_cell.angle_alpha   90.00
_cell.angle_beta   90.00
_cell.angle_gamma   90.00
#
_symmetry.space_group_name_H-M   'P 1'
#
loop_
_entity.id
_entity.type
_entity.pdbx_description
1 polymer ?
#
loop_
_entity_poly.entity_id
_entity_poly.type
_entity_poly.pdbx_seq_one_letter_code
_entity_poly.pdbx_strand_id
1 'polypeptide(L)'
;MSATINCKEFADYFAVPVQNKMNPAYIFEVEGKPYSVEEYYLNDLEHIHHSRLSPHLLEEPVITKDIYEVAVSLIQMFDGLDMKESGTKTWSGTPFVSERSSVLVFLPGLGEINYMHEILTNMVHKRLQVYPLHSSVTLEEQNNVFLSPVPGYRKIILSTNIAESSVTVPDVKYVIDFCLTRTLVCDEDTNYQSLRLSWASKTSCDQRKGRAGRVSKGYCYRLIYKDFWDSSIPDHVIPEMLRCPLGSTILKVKLLDMGEPRALLATALSPPSLSDIERTILLLKEVGALAVSRQREDENPHDGELTFLGRVLAQLPVNQQLGKLIVLGHVFGCLDECVIIAASLSLKNFFVMPFRQHLDGYRNKVDFCGNSKSDCAALVEAFRAWQTCRHRGELRHPKDELDWGRLNYIQIKRIREVAELYEELKTRISQFNMYVDSRRPVMDQEYTYKQRFILQVVLAGAFYPNYFTFGQPDEEMAVRELAGKDPKTTVVLKHVPPYGFLYYKQLQSLFRQCGQVRSIVFDGAKAFVEFSRNPTERFKTLPAVYMAIKMSQLKVSLELSVHSAEEIEGKVQGGAVSKLRNTRVNVDFQKQTVDPAQVSFNTLDRSQMITDLLLTIDVTEVVEVGHFWGYRIDEKSSEILEKLTAEISRLKLVPLPVHPHPDLVCLAPFADFDKESYFRAQILYVSGNSAEVFFVDYGNRAHVALDVLMEIPCQFLELPFQALEFKICKMRPSARCLVCGEHWSGRASRRFSSLVSGRALLVKVFSVVHGVLHVDAYLSSALQGAINVRDVLVKEGCAELAEEPYESKQSHEVLKGLFSKSVEYVTDMSVSSPLKDDEKYVIRILLESFSSNKLGNPNCKAILHGPFNPYELSVIV
;
A
#
# COMPACT_ATOMS: atom_id res chain seq x y z
N MET A 1 -0.71 -5.76 -44.60
CA MET A 1 -1.33 -4.41 -44.43
C MET A 1 -0.53 -3.69 -43.37
N SER A 2 0.03 -2.52 -43.67
CA SER A 2 0.79 -1.67 -42.73
C SER A 2 0.17 -0.27 -42.72
N ALA A 3 -0.02 0.31 -41.55
CA ALA A 3 -0.54 1.67 -41.40
C ALA A 3 0.57 2.72 -41.20
N THR A 4 1.72 2.32 -40.65
CA THR A 4 2.78 3.24 -40.20
C THR A 4 4.21 2.74 -40.34
N ILE A 5 4.42 1.46 -40.70
CA ILE A 5 5.76 0.94 -40.96
C ILE A 5 6.09 1.14 -42.43
N ASN A 6 7.36 1.40 -42.73
CA ASN A 6 7.92 1.47 -44.08
C ASN A 6 7.52 0.22 -44.90
N CYS A 7 6.52 0.36 -45.77
CA CYS A 7 5.99 -0.74 -46.57
C CYS A 7 7.04 -1.34 -47.51
N LYS A 8 8.07 -0.55 -47.85
CA LYS A 8 9.19 -1.00 -48.68
C LYS A 8 10.04 -2.04 -47.96
N GLU A 9 10.29 -1.86 -46.66
CA GLU A 9 11.08 -2.81 -45.88
C GLU A 9 10.43 -4.21 -45.86
N PHE A 10 9.10 -4.25 -45.69
CA PHE A 10 8.33 -5.49 -45.84
C PHE A 10 8.36 -6.04 -47.27
N ALA A 11 8.24 -5.17 -48.28
CA ALA A 11 8.30 -5.59 -49.67
C ALA A 11 9.65 -6.24 -50.02
N ASP A 12 10.74 -5.66 -49.54
CA ASP A 12 12.10 -6.15 -49.72
C ASP A 12 12.33 -7.46 -48.94
N TYR A 13 11.78 -7.57 -47.73
CA TYR A 13 11.84 -8.79 -46.91
C TYR A 13 11.13 -9.98 -47.56
N PHE A 14 9.98 -9.75 -48.17
CA PHE A 14 9.22 -10.76 -48.90
C PHE A 14 9.61 -10.85 -50.39
N ALA A 15 10.80 -10.36 -50.77
CA ALA A 15 11.25 -10.40 -52.14
C ALA A 15 11.42 -11.85 -52.64
N VAL A 16 11.08 -12.08 -53.91
CA VAL A 16 11.13 -13.40 -54.55
C VAL A 16 12.27 -13.43 -55.59
N PRO A 17 13.07 -14.51 -55.65
CA PRO A 17 14.13 -14.64 -56.65
C PRO A 17 13.53 -14.86 -58.06
N VAL A 18 13.86 -13.96 -59.00
CA VAL A 18 13.49 -14.05 -60.41
C VAL A 18 14.72 -13.69 -61.26
N GLN A 19 15.15 -14.60 -62.16
CA GLN A 19 16.26 -14.36 -63.09
C GLN A 19 17.53 -13.79 -62.42
N ASN A 20 17.99 -14.41 -61.33
CA ASN A 20 19.16 -14.01 -60.53
C ASN A 20 19.05 -12.62 -59.86
N LYS A 21 17.84 -12.09 -59.67
CA LYS A 21 17.59 -10.87 -58.89
C LYS A 21 16.46 -11.11 -57.88
N MET A 22 16.51 -10.39 -56.75
CA MET A 22 15.42 -10.37 -55.78
C MET A 22 14.43 -9.27 -56.19
N ASN A 23 13.19 -9.65 -56.48
CA ASN A 23 12.11 -8.71 -56.82
C ASN A 23 11.24 -8.47 -55.59
N PRO A 24 11.11 -7.22 -55.09
CA PRO A 24 10.27 -6.90 -53.94
C PRO A 24 8.79 -7.25 -54.15
N ALA A 25 8.08 -7.54 -53.07
CA ALA A 25 6.64 -7.77 -53.11
C ALA A 25 5.87 -6.49 -53.52
N TYR A 26 4.74 -6.66 -54.20
CA TYR A 26 3.93 -5.52 -54.67
C TYR A 26 3.28 -4.78 -53.49
N ILE A 27 3.32 -3.45 -53.52
CA ILE A 27 2.72 -2.58 -52.51
C ILE A 27 1.43 -1.98 -53.09
N PHE A 28 0.31 -2.19 -52.39
CA PHE A 28 -0.97 -1.57 -52.72
C PHE A 28 -1.30 -0.51 -51.67
N GLU A 29 -1.39 0.74 -52.09
CA GLU A 29 -1.72 1.88 -51.23
C GLU A 29 -3.23 2.12 -51.23
N VAL A 30 -3.83 2.19 -50.04
CA VAL A 30 -5.25 2.51 -49.86
C VAL A 30 -5.37 3.94 -49.37
N GLU A 31 -5.86 4.83 -50.22
CA GLU A 31 -6.06 6.23 -49.86
C GLU A 31 -7.26 6.40 -48.91
N GLY A 32 -7.03 7.01 -47.75
CA GLY A 32 -8.09 7.57 -46.90
C GLY A 32 -8.24 9.08 -47.14
N LYS A 33 -9.43 9.63 -46.92
CA LYS A 33 -9.67 11.09 -46.94
C LYS A 33 -9.89 11.64 -45.51
N PRO A 34 -8.87 11.71 -44.64
CA PRO A 34 -8.98 12.43 -43.38
C PRO A 34 -9.11 13.94 -43.64
N TYR A 35 -9.74 14.66 -42.70
CA TYR A 35 -9.74 16.12 -42.73
C TYR A 35 -8.33 16.66 -42.45
N SER A 36 -8.01 17.84 -42.96
CA SER A 36 -6.71 18.49 -42.73
C SER A 36 -6.48 18.76 -41.24
N VAL A 37 -5.26 18.50 -40.76
CA VAL A 37 -4.82 18.82 -39.40
C VAL A 37 -3.63 19.78 -39.48
N GLU A 38 -3.74 20.94 -38.85
CA GLU A 38 -2.63 21.89 -38.72
C GLU A 38 -1.76 21.53 -37.52
N GLU A 39 -0.45 21.77 -37.64
CA GLU A 39 0.54 21.42 -36.63
C GLU A 39 1.26 22.65 -36.12
N TYR A 40 1.42 22.74 -34.80
CA TYR A 40 2.07 23.84 -34.10
C TYR A 40 3.10 23.29 -33.10
N TYR A 41 4.21 24.00 -32.94
CA TYR A 41 5.32 23.69 -32.04
C TYR A 41 5.48 24.80 -30.99
N LEU A 42 6.32 24.62 -29.97
CA LEU A 42 6.55 25.65 -28.95
C LEU A 42 7.02 27.00 -29.54
N ASN A 43 7.77 26.98 -30.64
CA ASN A 43 8.18 28.18 -31.38
C ASN A 43 6.98 29.03 -31.84
N ASP A 44 5.88 28.39 -32.21
CA ASP A 44 4.67 29.06 -32.68
C ASP A 44 3.85 29.64 -31.51
N LEU A 45 4.18 29.24 -30.28
CA LEU A 45 3.44 29.54 -29.04
C LEU A 45 4.15 30.58 -28.16
N GLU A 46 5.16 31.29 -28.67
CA GLU A 46 5.91 32.34 -27.93
C GLU A 46 5.02 33.44 -27.35
N HIS A 47 3.90 33.75 -28.00
CA HIS A 47 2.93 34.74 -27.53
C HIS A 47 2.10 34.28 -26.32
N ILE A 48 2.20 33.00 -25.93
CA ILE A 48 1.38 32.35 -24.90
C ILE A 48 2.16 32.18 -23.59
N HIS A 49 3.49 32.24 -23.64
CA HIS A 49 4.36 32.04 -22.48
C HIS A 49 5.33 33.21 -22.31
N HIS A 50 5.41 33.76 -21.11
CA HIS A 50 6.24 34.94 -20.79
C HIS A 50 7.62 34.59 -20.21
N SER A 51 7.91 33.30 -20.01
CA SER A 51 9.11 32.80 -19.32
C SER A 51 9.96 31.94 -20.25
N ARG A 52 11.30 32.04 -20.17
CA ARG A 52 12.21 31.19 -20.97
C ARG A 52 12.07 29.73 -20.51
N LEU A 53 11.43 28.88 -21.33
CA LEU A 53 11.27 27.45 -21.03
C LEU A 53 12.63 26.74 -20.98
N SER A 54 12.79 25.79 -20.08
CA SER A 54 13.98 24.93 -20.02
C SER A 54 14.20 24.17 -21.33
N PRO A 55 15.46 23.99 -21.78
CA PRO A 55 15.75 23.22 -22.99
C PRO A 55 15.35 21.75 -22.81
N HIS A 56 14.84 21.13 -23.87
CA HIS A 56 14.59 19.69 -23.88
C HIS A 56 15.90 18.93 -24.07
N LEU A 57 16.16 17.97 -23.18
CA LEU A 57 17.28 17.05 -23.29
C LEU A 57 16.77 15.67 -23.72
N LEU A 58 17.46 15.05 -24.68
CA LEU A 58 17.08 13.73 -25.18
C LEU A 58 17.24 12.65 -24.10
N GLU A 59 18.34 12.73 -23.33
CA GLU A 59 18.73 11.76 -22.31
C GLU A 59 17.90 11.87 -21.01
N GLU A 60 17.31 13.04 -20.75
CA GLU A 60 16.53 13.32 -19.54
C GLU A 60 15.12 13.82 -19.89
N PRO A 61 14.22 12.95 -20.38
CA PRO A 61 12.85 13.34 -20.68
C PRO A 61 12.12 13.70 -19.38
N VAL A 62 11.69 14.96 -19.26
CA VAL A 62 10.93 15.46 -18.10
C VAL A 62 9.87 16.46 -18.56
N ILE A 63 8.74 16.49 -17.85
CA ILE A 63 7.73 17.54 -18.02
C ILE A 63 7.91 18.54 -16.88
N THR A 64 8.37 19.75 -17.20
CA THR A 64 8.48 20.85 -16.25
C THR A 64 7.11 21.50 -16.00
N LYS A 65 6.98 22.23 -14.88
CA LYS A 65 5.73 22.92 -14.53
C LYS A 65 5.28 23.91 -15.62
N ASP A 66 6.23 24.62 -16.20
CA ASP A 66 5.96 25.62 -17.24
C ASP A 66 5.29 25.01 -18.48
N ILE A 67 5.62 23.76 -18.84
CA ILE A 67 4.97 23.08 -19.98
C ILE A 67 3.50 22.76 -19.67
N TYR A 68 3.17 22.42 -18.41
CA TYR A 68 1.77 22.28 -18.00
C TYR A 68 1.03 23.62 -18.07
N GLU A 69 1.68 24.73 -17.72
CA GLU A 69 1.09 26.07 -17.84
C GLU A 69 0.80 26.44 -19.29
N VAL A 70 1.69 26.11 -20.23
CA VAL A 70 1.46 26.28 -21.68
C VAL A 70 0.22 25.49 -22.12
N ALA A 71 0.11 24.22 -21.71
CA ALA A 71 -1.04 23.38 -22.04
C ALA A 71 -2.37 23.96 -21.49
N VAL A 72 -2.36 24.50 -20.27
CA VAL A 72 -3.50 25.16 -19.65
C VAL A 72 -3.88 26.43 -20.43
N SER A 73 -2.91 27.26 -20.80
CA SER A 73 -3.14 28.47 -21.59
C SER A 73 -3.74 28.15 -22.97
N LEU A 74 -3.24 27.11 -23.65
CA LEU A 74 -3.84 26.59 -24.90
C LEU A 74 -5.32 26.25 -24.73
N ILE A 75 -5.66 25.46 -23.71
CA ILE A 75 -7.05 25.06 -23.42
C ILE A 75 -7.95 26.28 -23.22
N GLN A 76 -7.44 27.34 -22.58
CA GLN A 76 -8.21 28.58 -22.36
C GLN A 76 -8.42 29.38 -23.66
N MET A 77 -7.48 29.33 -24.61
CA MET A 77 -7.59 30.09 -25.86
C MET A 77 -8.46 29.41 -26.91
N PHE A 78 -8.67 28.09 -26.82
CA PHE A 78 -9.49 27.36 -27.79
C PHE A 78 -10.94 27.87 -27.86
N ASP A 79 -11.45 28.50 -26.80
CA ASP A 79 -12.76 29.16 -26.84
C ASP A 79 -12.78 30.30 -27.87
N GLY A 80 -11.72 31.11 -27.92
CA GLY A 80 -11.58 32.17 -28.91
C GLY A 80 -11.37 31.64 -30.33
N LEU A 81 -10.69 30.50 -30.48
CA LEU A 81 -10.51 29.85 -31.79
C LEU A 81 -11.83 29.28 -32.33
N ASP A 82 -12.58 28.56 -31.49
CA ASP A 82 -13.90 28.03 -31.87
C ASP A 82 -14.88 29.18 -32.23
N MET A 83 -14.82 30.32 -31.53
CA MET A 83 -15.63 31.51 -31.86
C MET A 83 -15.29 32.12 -33.22
N LYS A 84 -14.00 32.25 -33.55
CA LYS A 84 -13.55 32.82 -34.82
C LYS A 84 -13.97 31.94 -36.01
N GLU A 85 -13.92 30.62 -35.85
CA GLU A 85 -14.22 29.67 -36.92
C GLU A 85 -15.72 29.47 -37.16
N SER A 86 -16.56 29.54 -36.11
CA SER A 86 -18.01 29.36 -36.22
C SER A 86 -18.76 30.61 -36.73
N GLY A 87 -18.07 31.74 -36.95
CA GLY A 87 -18.63 32.97 -37.53
C GLY A 87 -19.78 33.61 -36.74
N THR A 88 -20.06 33.14 -35.52
CA THR A 88 -21.24 33.55 -34.75
C THR A 88 -20.95 34.83 -33.97
N LYS A 89 -21.53 35.96 -34.41
CA LYS A 89 -21.64 37.15 -33.56
C LYS A 89 -22.59 36.81 -32.39
N THR A 90 -22.13 37.00 -31.16
CA THR A 90 -22.91 36.85 -29.93
C THR A 90 -24.21 37.66 -30.02
N TRP A 91 -25.35 37.00 -30.31
CA TRP A 91 -26.66 37.66 -30.24
C TRP A 91 -27.44 37.37 -28.95
N SER A 92 -26.79 36.78 -27.95
CA SER A 92 -27.31 36.69 -26.60
C SER A 92 -26.17 36.94 -25.64
N GLY A 93 -26.39 37.74 -24.59
CA GLY A 93 -25.41 38.13 -23.56
C GLY A 93 -24.87 36.98 -22.68
N THR A 94 -24.53 35.85 -23.28
CA THR A 94 -23.94 34.68 -22.65
C THR A 94 -22.46 34.58 -23.05
N PRO A 95 -21.51 34.59 -22.09
CA PRO A 95 -20.06 34.61 -22.37
C PRO A 95 -19.48 33.29 -22.90
N PHE A 96 -20.30 32.33 -23.34
CA PHE A 96 -19.87 30.97 -23.69
C PHE A 96 -20.47 30.50 -25.03
N VAL A 97 -19.66 29.81 -25.82
CA VAL A 97 -20.07 29.13 -27.07
C VAL A 97 -20.98 27.95 -26.74
N SER A 98 -22.07 27.78 -27.50
CA SER A 98 -23.05 26.69 -27.29
C SER A 98 -22.44 25.29 -27.56
N GLU A 99 -21.52 25.20 -28.53
CA GLU A 99 -20.78 23.98 -28.88
C GLU A 99 -19.28 24.22 -28.74
N ARG A 100 -18.64 23.53 -27.80
CA ARG A 100 -17.19 23.58 -27.58
C ARG A 100 -16.57 22.27 -28.04
N SER A 101 -15.51 22.36 -28.84
CA SER A 101 -14.86 21.16 -29.38
C SER A 101 -14.00 20.45 -28.33
N SER A 102 -13.94 19.12 -28.40
CA SER A 102 -13.21 18.32 -27.42
C SER A 102 -11.70 18.38 -27.62
N VAL A 103 -10.97 18.32 -26.50
CA VAL A 103 -9.50 18.37 -26.43
C VAL A 103 -8.97 17.02 -25.97
N LEU A 104 -8.00 16.46 -26.68
CA LEU A 104 -7.26 15.25 -26.30
C LEU A 104 -5.82 15.63 -25.95
N VAL A 105 -5.41 15.33 -24.73
CA VAL A 105 -4.07 15.63 -24.21
C VAL A 105 -3.31 14.32 -24.02
N PHE A 106 -2.16 14.17 -24.68
CA PHE A 106 -1.29 13.01 -24.53
C PHE A 106 -0.23 13.26 -23.44
N LEU A 107 -0.29 12.44 -22.39
CA LEU A 107 0.62 12.44 -21.24
C LEU A 107 1.27 11.05 -21.09
N PRO A 108 2.49 10.95 -20.53
CA PRO A 108 3.22 9.68 -20.53
C PRO A 108 2.72 8.66 -19.50
N GLY A 109 1.98 9.06 -18.47
CA GLY A 109 1.56 8.17 -17.39
C GLY A 109 0.50 8.76 -16.46
N LEU A 110 0.10 7.95 -15.47
CA LEU A 110 -0.97 8.31 -14.53
C LEU A 110 -0.57 9.46 -13.59
N GLY A 111 0.69 9.55 -13.18
CA GLY A 111 1.14 10.65 -12.32
C GLY A 111 0.99 12.01 -12.98
N GLU A 112 1.36 12.08 -14.26
CA GLU A 112 1.23 13.28 -15.09
C GLU A 112 -0.24 13.61 -15.40
N ILE A 113 -1.08 12.59 -15.65
CA ILE A 113 -2.53 12.74 -15.78
C ILE A 113 -3.14 13.34 -14.51
N ASN A 114 -2.77 12.81 -13.33
CA ASN A 114 -3.30 13.29 -12.05
C ASN A 114 -2.93 14.76 -11.80
N TYR A 115 -1.69 15.14 -12.08
CA TYR A 115 -1.20 16.51 -11.93
C TYR A 115 -1.97 17.49 -12.84
N MET A 116 -2.08 17.17 -14.13
CA MET A 116 -2.84 18.00 -15.09
C MET A 116 -4.34 18.08 -14.72
N HIS A 117 -4.92 16.96 -14.27
CA HIS A 117 -6.31 16.91 -13.82
C HIS A 117 -6.54 17.86 -12.65
N GLU A 118 -5.64 17.89 -11.66
CA GLU A 118 -5.73 18.78 -10.50
C GLU A 118 -5.71 20.25 -10.91
N ILE A 119 -4.76 20.64 -11.78
CA ILE A 119 -4.65 22.01 -12.27
C ILE A 119 -5.95 22.45 -12.97
N LEU A 120 -6.47 21.61 -13.88
CA LEU A 120 -7.68 21.93 -14.65
C LEU A 120 -8.95 21.93 -13.79
N THR A 121 -9.04 21.05 -12.80
CA THR A 121 -10.24 20.96 -11.93
C THR A 121 -10.37 22.16 -11.01
N ASN A 122 -9.24 22.77 -10.61
CA ASN A 122 -9.24 24.00 -9.81
C ASN A 122 -9.80 25.22 -10.59
N MET A 123 -9.97 25.11 -11.92
CA MET A 123 -10.50 26.15 -12.79
C MET A 123 -12.03 26.07 -12.95
N VAL A 124 -12.77 25.93 -11.85
CA VAL A 124 -14.23 25.65 -11.82
C VAL A 124 -15.05 26.64 -12.67
N HIS A 125 -14.64 27.92 -12.72
CA HIS A 125 -15.33 28.97 -13.47
C HIS A 125 -15.27 28.80 -15.00
N LYS A 126 -14.45 27.87 -15.52
CA LYS A 126 -14.21 27.71 -16.96
C LYS A 126 -15.08 26.66 -17.65
N ARG A 127 -15.98 25.99 -16.90
CA ARG A 127 -16.89 24.94 -17.40
C ARG A 127 -16.15 23.85 -18.18
N LEU A 128 -15.22 23.18 -17.51
CA LEU A 128 -14.44 22.07 -18.07
C LEU A 128 -14.97 20.74 -17.53
N GLN A 129 -15.05 19.72 -18.38
CA GLN A 129 -15.26 18.33 -17.99
C GLN A 129 -14.00 17.53 -18.31
N VAL A 130 -13.23 17.20 -17.27
CA VAL A 130 -11.93 16.55 -17.39
C VAL A 130 -12.09 15.05 -17.15
N TYR A 131 -11.63 14.23 -18.09
CA TYR A 131 -11.73 12.77 -18.03
C TYR A 131 -10.34 12.13 -18.12
N PRO A 132 -9.89 11.39 -17.08
CA PRO A 132 -8.67 10.60 -17.17
C PRO A 132 -8.91 9.32 -17.98
N LEU A 133 -8.03 9.04 -18.94
CA LEU A 133 -8.07 7.86 -19.80
C LEU A 133 -6.73 7.11 -19.74
N HIS A 134 -6.65 6.16 -18.80
CA HIS A 134 -5.48 5.32 -18.56
C HIS A 134 -5.90 3.87 -18.33
N SER A 135 -5.03 2.89 -18.63
CA SER A 135 -5.40 1.48 -18.54
C SER A 135 -5.73 0.96 -17.14
N SER A 136 -5.33 1.68 -16.08
CA SER A 136 -5.66 1.35 -14.69
C SER A 136 -6.96 1.95 -14.18
N VAL A 137 -7.52 2.95 -14.89
CA VAL A 137 -8.81 3.58 -14.57
C VAL A 137 -9.93 2.57 -14.84
N THR A 138 -11.03 2.63 -14.08
CA THR A 138 -12.12 1.64 -14.24
C THR A 138 -12.74 1.72 -15.63
N LEU A 139 -13.33 0.61 -16.11
CA LEU A 139 -13.98 0.60 -17.42
C LEU A 139 -15.16 1.59 -17.49
N GLU A 140 -15.90 1.76 -16.39
CA GLU A 140 -16.99 2.73 -16.28
C GLU A 140 -16.47 4.16 -16.46
N GLU A 141 -15.38 4.52 -15.79
CA GLU A 141 -14.72 5.82 -15.94
C GLU A 141 -14.15 6.03 -17.36
N GLN A 142 -13.57 4.99 -17.97
CA GLN A 142 -13.09 5.08 -19.37
C GLN A 142 -14.26 5.30 -20.34
N ASN A 143 -15.41 4.67 -20.10
CA ASN A 143 -16.58 4.80 -20.96
C ASN A 143 -17.19 6.21 -20.92
N ASN A 144 -16.99 6.95 -19.82
CA ASN A 144 -17.44 8.35 -19.74
C ASN A 144 -16.81 9.24 -20.81
N VAL A 145 -15.64 8.86 -21.36
CA VAL A 145 -14.98 9.56 -22.46
C VAL A 145 -15.78 9.50 -23.76
N PHE A 146 -16.72 8.57 -23.94
CA PHE A 146 -17.59 8.52 -25.13
C PHE A 146 -18.87 9.34 -24.98
N LEU A 147 -19.20 9.78 -23.77
CA LEU A 147 -20.36 10.63 -23.54
C LEU A 147 -20.13 12.03 -24.15
N SER A 148 -21.20 12.61 -24.67
CA SER A 148 -21.20 14.00 -25.09
C SER A 148 -21.04 14.92 -23.87
N PRO A 149 -20.28 16.02 -23.99
CA PRO A 149 -20.20 16.99 -22.92
C PRO A 149 -21.57 17.62 -22.63
N VAL A 150 -21.73 18.11 -21.39
CA VAL A 150 -22.85 18.96 -21.01
C VAL A 150 -22.80 20.25 -21.86
N PRO A 151 -23.93 20.74 -22.40
CA PRO A 151 -23.95 21.97 -23.20
C PRO A 151 -23.23 23.14 -22.52
N GLY A 152 -22.35 23.81 -23.28
CA GLY A 152 -21.50 24.90 -22.77
C GLY A 152 -20.28 24.47 -21.95
N TYR A 153 -20.06 23.17 -21.71
CA TYR A 153 -18.82 22.64 -21.15
C TYR A 153 -17.86 22.16 -22.23
N ARG A 154 -16.55 22.32 -21.99
CA ARG A 154 -15.50 21.73 -22.85
C ARG A 154 -15.08 20.38 -22.28
N LYS A 155 -15.11 19.34 -23.12
CA LYS A 155 -14.57 18.03 -22.78
C LYS A 155 -13.06 18.00 -22.97
N ILE A 156 -12.33 17.61 -21.94
CA ILE A 156 -10.88 17.45 -21.94
C ILE A 156 -10.56 16.02 -21.54
N ILE A 157 -9.84 15.32 -22.41
CA ILE A 157 -9.46 13.92 -22.22
C ILE A 157 -7.96 13.89 -21.96
N LEU A 158 -7.55 13.41 -20.80
CA LEU A 158 -6.15 13.27 -20.43
C LEU A 158 -5.76 11.80 -20.60
N SER A 159 -4.95 11.48 -21.61
CA SER A 159 -4.70 10.09 -22.00
C SER A 159 -3.24 9.74 -22.20
N THR A 160 -2.90 8.47 -22.04
CA THR A 160 -1.63 7.91 -22.53
C THR A 160 -1.75 7.44 -23.99
N ASN A 161 -0.81 6.65 -24.47
CA ASN A 161 -0.87 6.01 -25.79
C ASN A 161 -2.09 5.07 -25.99
N ILE A 162 -2.94 4.84 -24.99
CA ILE A 162 -4.20 4.11 -25.17
C ILE A 162 -5.14 4.78 -26.18
N ALA A 163 -5.13 6.12 -26.27
CA ALA A 163 -5.90 6.86 -27.27
C ALA A 163 -5.21 6.92 -28.66
N GLU A 164 -3.95 6.51 -28.75
CA GLU A 164 -3.17 6.50 -30.00
C GLU A 164 -3.60 5.37 -30.94
N SER A 165 -4.06 4.23 -30.39
CA SER A 165 -4.47 3.06 -31.16
C SER A 165 -5.76 2.41 -30.61
N SER A 166 -5.79 2.09 -29.31
CA SER A 166 -6.80 1.21 -28.71
C SER A 166 -8.18 1.84 -28.51
N VAL A 167 -8.27 3.16 -28.41
CA VAL A 167 -9.53 3.89 -28.18
C VAL A 167 -9.70 4.99 -29.23
N THR A 168 -10.90 5.05 -29.80
CA THR A 168 -11.27 6.04 -30.83
C THR A 168 -12.37 6.93 -30.28
N VAL A 169 -12.00 8.15 -29.92
CA VAL A 169 -12.96 9.19 -29.52
C VAL A 169 -13.34 10.00 -30.75
N PRO A 170 -14.63 10.09 -31.11
CA PRO A 170 -15.04 10.68 -32.39
C PRO A 170 -14.97 12.21 -32.40
N ASP A 171 -15.20 12.90 -31.29
CA ASP A 171 -15.45 14.35 -31.24
C ASP A 171 -14.20 15.22 -30.99
N VAL A 172 -13.00 14.67 -31.20
CA VAL A 172 -11.74 15.38 -30.94
C VAL A 172 -11.39 16.33 -32.10
N LYS A 173 -11.18 17.62 -31.78
CA LYS A 173 -10.71 18.64 -32.73
C LYS A 173 -9.31 19.17 -32.39
N TYR A 174 -9.00 19.25 -31.10
CA TYR A 174 -7.72 19.74 -30.59
C TYR A 174 -6.93 18.60 -29.96
N VAL A 175 -5.69 18.41 -30.39
CA VAL A 175 -4.73 17.50 -29.76
C VAL A 175 -3.60 18.32 -29.15
N ILE A 176 -3.29 18.08 -27.88
CA ILE A 176 -2.08 18.60 -27.20
C ILE A 176 -1.18 17.41 -26.92
N ASP A 177 0.01 17.39 -27.51
CA ASP A 177 0.95 16.28 -27.41
C ASP A 177 2.23 16.69 -26.70
N PHE A 178 2.48 16.12 -25.52
CA PHE A 178 3.73 16.30 -24.80
C PHE A 178 4.90 15.53 -25.43
N CYS A 179 4.64 14.73 -26.48
CA CYS A 179 5.64 13.96 -27.24
C CYS A 179 6.44 12.97 -26.38
N LEU A 180 5.88 12.54 -25.24
CA LEU A 180 6.47 11.56 -24.34
C LEU A 180 5.64 10.28 -24.29
N THR A 181 6.31 9.19 -23.95
CA THR A 181 5.70 7.88 -23.75
C THR A 181 6.51 7.06 -22.76
N ARG A 182 5.85 6.13 -22.07
CA ARG A 182 6.53 5.13 -21.24
C ARG A 182 6.70 3.84 -22.04
N THR A 183 7.95 3.39 -22.17
CA THR A 183 8.32 2.21 -22.96
C THR A 183 8.96 1.17 -22.04
N LEU A 184 8.56 -0.09 -22.21
CA LEU A 184 9.18 -1.20 -21.50
C LEU A 184 10.52 -1.53 -22.17
N VAL A 185 11.61 -1.41 -21.39
CA VAL A 185 12.99 -1.64 -21.84
C VAL A 185 13.59 -2.73 -20.97
N CYS A 186 14.22 -3.71 -21.59
CA CYS A 186 15.01 -4.73 -20.91
C CYS A 186 16.44 -4.20 -20.74
N ASP A 187 16.95 -4.26 -19.51
CA ASP A 187 18.32 -3.88 -19.20
C ASP A 187 19.30 -4.93 -19.74
N GLU A 188 20.29 -4.46 -20.51
CA GLU A 188 21.25 -5.32 -21.20
C GLU A 188 22.25 -6.01 -20.27
N ASP A 189 22.31 -5.71 -18.98
CA ASP A 189 23.22 -6.43 -18.06
C ASP A 189 22.43 -7.37 -17.15
N THR A 190 21.31 -6.88 -16.63
CA THR A 190 20.52 -7.58 -15.60
C THR A 190 19.34 -8.37 -16.16
N ASN A 191 19.01 -8.23 -17.46
CA ASN A 191 17.76 -8.71 -18.07
C ASN A 191 16.48 -8.20 -17.38
N TYR A 192 16.59 -7.20 -16.50
CA TYR A 192 15.45 -6.67 -15.78
C TYR A 192 14.62 -5.74 -16.68
N GLN A 193 13.31 -5.91 -16.67
CA GLN A 193 12.41 -5.05 -17.43
C GLN A 193 12.04 -3.82 -16.60
N SER A 194 12.31 -2.63 -17.13
CA SER A 194 11.93 -1.36 -16.51
C SER A 194 11.05 -0.54 -17.45
N LEU A 195 10.07 0.15 -16.87
CA LEU A 195 9.23 1.08 -17.62
C LEU A 195 9.88 2.46 -17.61
N ARG A 196 10.59 2.80 -18.70
CA ARG A 196 11.34 4.06 -18.81
C ARG A 196 10.49 5.13 -19.50
N LEU A 197 10.60 6.36 -19.03
CA LEU A 197 10.07 7.52 -19.73
C LEU A 197 10.99 7.83 -20.91
N SER A 198 10.40 8.07 -22.09
CA SER A 198 11.12 8.27 -23.35
C SER A 198 10.35 9.21 -24.25
N TRP A 199 11.06 9.83 -25.20
CA TRP A 199 10.43 10.58 -26.28
C TRP A 199 9.67 9.63 -27.22
N ALA A 200 8.44 10.01 -27.57
CA ALA A 200 7.63 9.27 -28.53
C ALA A 200 8.22 9.44 -29.93
N SER A 201 8.15 8.40 -30.76
CA SER A 201 8.64 8.46 -32.14
C SER A 201 7.80 9.41 -32.99
N LYS A 202 8.37 9.89 -34.12
CA LYS A 202 7.64 10.76 -35.03
C LYS A 202 6.37 10.09 -35.55
N THR A 203 6.48 8.83 -35.92
CA THR A 203 5.33 8.01 -36.35
C THR A 203 4.25 7.89 -35.28
N SER A 204 4.59 7.72 -34.00
CA SER A 204 3.60 7.76 -32.90
C SER A 204 2.93 9.11 -32.77
N CYS A 205 3.70 10.21 -32.78
CA CYS A 205 3.13 11.55 -32.71
C CYS A 205 2.24 11.89 -33.93
N ASP A 206 2.55 11.35 -35.10
CA ASP A 206 1.71 11.50 -36.30
C ASP A 206 0.40 10.70 -36.18
N GLN A 207 0.41 9.53 -35.54
CA GLN A 207 -0.83 8.82 -35.19
C GLN A 207 -1.69 9.64 -34.21
N ARG A 208 -1.05 10.30 -33.22
CA ARG A 208 -1.72 11.19 -32.27
C ARG A 208 -2.34 12.40 -32.96
N LYS A 209 -1.60 13.05 -33.88
CA LYS A 209 -2.11 14.12 -34.76
C LYS A 209 -3.36 13.67 -35.53
N GLY A 210 -3.33 12.47 -36.11
CA GLY A 210 -4.45 11.91 -36.87
C GLY A 210 -5.76 11.78 -36.08
N ARG A 211 -5.72 11.87 -34.74
CA ARG A 211 -6.92 11.85 -33.89
C ARG A 211 -7.76 13.12 -33.99
N ALA A 212 -7.16 14.25 -34.40
CA ALA A 212 -7.87 15.52 -34.59
C ALA A 212 -8.59 15.63 -35.95
N GLY A 213 -8.17 14.85 -36.96
CA GLY A 213 -8.62 14.99 -38.36
C GLY A 213 -9.79 14.08 -38.75
N ARG A 214 -10.57 13.58 -37.78
CA ARG A 214 -11.59 12.54 -38.03
C ARG A 214 -12.95 13.07 -38.42
N VAL A 215 -13.40 14.16 -37.78
CA VAL A 215 -14.75 14.70 -37.96
C VAL A 215 -14.76 16.06 -38.64
N SER A 216 -13.71 16.86 -38.43
CA SER A 216 -13.58 18.19 -39.01
C SER A 216 -12.11 18.57 -39.14
N LYS A 217 -11.82 19.78 -39.64
CA LYS A 217 -10.47 20.36 -39.60
C LYS A 217 -9.95 20.35 -38.15
N GLY A 218 -8.79 19.73 -37.95
CA GLY A 218 -8.19 19.54 -36.64
C GLY A 218 -6.95 20.39 -36.42
N TYR A 219 -6.50 20.46 -35.16
CA TYR A 219 -5.29 21.18 -34.75
C TYR A 219 -4.48 20.31 -33.77
N CYS A 220 -3.18 20.20 -33.99
CA CYS A 220 -2.25 19.45 -33.15
C CYS A 220 -1.13 20.36 -32.65
N TYR A 221 -1.02 20.47 -31.31
CA TYR A 221 -0.03 21.29 -30.63
C TYR A 221 0.99 20.37 -29.97
N ARG A 222 2.22 20.35 -30.49
CA ARG A 222 3.33 19.57 -29.95
C ARG A 222 4.12 20.46 -28.98
N LEU A 223 4.20 20.06 -27.73
CA LEU A 223 4.86 20.83 -26.67
C LEU A 223 6.38 20.60 -26.64
N ILE A 224 7.00 20.74 -27.81
CA ILE A 224 8.45 20.69 -28.05
C ILE A 224 8.85 21.76 -29.07
N TYR A 225 10.11 22.16 -29.06
CA TYR A 225 10.66 23.05 -30.09
C TYR A 225 10.82 22.32 -31.43
N LYS A 226 10.64 23.05 -32.53
CA LYS A 226 10.72 22.53 -33.90
C LYS A 226 12.11 21.99 -34.22
N ASP A 227 13.18 22.69 -33.81
CA ASP A 227 14.55 22.25 -34.01
C ASP A 227 14.80 20.89 -33.32
N PHE A 228 14.32 20.72 -32.09
CA PHE A 228 14.43 19.46 -31.35
C PHE A 228 13.64 18.32 -32.01
N TRP A 229 12.45 18.62 -32.54
CA TRP A 229 11.66 17.66 -33.30
C TRP A 229 12.40 17.18 -34.55
N ASP A 230 13.03 18.09 -35.30
CA ASP A 230 13.72 17.75 -36.54
C ASP A 230 15.05 17.02 -36.28
N SER A 231 15.81 17.41 -35.24
CA SER A 231 17.15 16.86 -34.97
C SER A 231 17.20 15.66 -34.02
N SER A 232 16.27 15.53 -33.08
CA SER A 232 16.46 14.67 -31.90
C SER A 232 15.39 13.58 -31.72
N ILE A 233 14.17 13.80 -32.21
CA ILE A 233 13.07 12.82 -32.05
C ILE A 233 13.27 11.66 -33.05
N PRO A 234 13.24 10.38 -32.58
CA PRO A 234 13.42 9.23 -33.45
C PRO A 234 12.22 9.06 -34.40
N ASP A 235 12.47 8.65 -35.65
CA ASP A 235 11.40 8.51 -36.64
C ASP A 235 10.44 7.35 -36.29
N HIS A 236 10.99 6.23 -35.81
CA HIS A 236 10.27 4.98 -35.55
C HIS A 236 10.55 4.43 -34.14
N VAL A 237 9.60 3.65 -33.62
CA VAL A 237 9.77 2.91 -32.37
C VAL A 237 10.67 1.69 -32.62
N ILE A 238 11.56 1.40 -31.67
CA ILE A 238 12.40 0.19 -31.70
C ILE A 238 11.49 -1.07 -31.65
N PRO A 239 11.62 -2.01 -32.61
CA PRO A 239 10.82 -3.23 -32.66
C PRO A 239 10.92 -4.08 -31.39
N GLU A 240 9.82 -4.75 -31.01
CA GLU A 240 9.76 -5.59 -29.80
C GLU A 240 10.79 -6.70 -29.78
N MET A 241 11.11 -7.29 -30.93
CA MET A 241 12.15 -8.32 -31.08
C MET A 241 13.50 -7.88 -30.52
N LEU A 242 13.81 -6.58 -30.57
CA LEU A 242 15.10 -6.02 -30.15
C LEU A 242 15.11 -5.55 -28.68
N ARG A 243 13.95 -5.48 -28.01
CA ARG A 243 13.82 -4.87 -26.66
C ARG A 243 13.12 -5.75 -25.63
N CYS A 244 12.54 -6.88 -26.06
CA CYS A 244 11.79 -7.80 -25.20
C CYS A 244 12.50 -9.16 -25.08
N PRO A 245 12.33 -9.89 -23.95
CA PRO A 245 12.93 -11.20 -23.75
C PRO A 245 12.50 -12.22 -24.81
N LEU A 246 13.47 -12.98 -25.33
CA LEU A 246 13.27 -13.91 -26.45
C LEU A 246 12.82 -15.32 -26.03
N GLY A 247 12.66 -15.58 -24.72
CA GLY A 247 12.47 -16.94 -24.18
C GLY A 247 11.31 -17.70 -24.81
N SER A 248 10.15 -17.05 -24.98
CA SER A 248 8.97 -17.69 -25.56
C SER A 248 9.14 -17.93 -27.06
N THR A 249 9.85 -17.03 -27.76
CA THR A 249 10.18 -17.18 -29.18
C THR A 249 11.10 -18.38 -29.38
N ILE A 250 12.19 -18.48 -28.61
CA ILE A 250 13.15 -19.58 -28.71
C ILE A 250 12.50 -20.93 -28.39
N LEU A 251 11.66 -21.01 -27.35
CA LEU A 251 10.94 -22.25 -27.05
C LEU A 251 9.99 -22.68 -28.17
N LYS A 252 9.33 -21.73 -28.86
CA LYS A 252 8.49 -22.04 -30.03
C LYS A 252 9.31 -22.52 -31.22
N VAL A 253 10.46 -21.89 -31.49
CA VAL A 253 11.40 -22.33 -32.54
C VAL A 253 11.82 -23.78 -32.32
N LYS A 254 12.16 -24.14 -31.08
CA LYS A 254 12.50 -25.50 -30.69
C LYS A 254 11.32 -26.47 -30.72
N LEU A 255 10.14 -26.04 -30.29
CA LEU A 255 8.93 -26.88 -30.34
C LEU A 255 8.52 -27.22 -31.78
N LEU A 256 8.70 -26.27 -32.70
CA LEU A 256 8.37 -26.41 -34.13
C LEU A 256 9.50 -27.03 -34.96
N ASP A 257 10.63 -27.40 -34.33
CA ASP A 257 11.82 -27.97 -34.98
C ASP A 257 12.34 -27.13 -36.16
N MET A 258 12.37 -25.81 -35.99
CA MET A 258 12.79 -24.86 -37.04
C MET A 258 14.32 -24.66 -37.10
N GLY A 259 15.09 -25.55 -36.49
CA GLY A 259 16.56 -25.50 -36.43
C GLY A 259 17.14 -24.67 -35.28
N GLU A 260 18.38 -24.19 -35.46
CA GLU A 260 19.10 -23.40 -34.46
C GLU A 260 18.46 -22.00 -34.32
N PRO A 261 18.08 -21.57 -33.10
CA PRO A 261 17.47 -20.26 -32.87
C PRO A 261 18.30 -19.09 -33.40
N ARG A 262 19.63 -19.18 -33.28
CA ARG A 262 20.57 -18.18 -33.80
C ARG A 262 20.44 -18.01 -35.32
N ALA A 263 20.50 -19.11 -36.07
CA ALA A 263 20.43 -19.10 -37.52
C ALA A 263 19.06 -18.59 -38.01
N LEU A 264 17.97 -19.03 -37.38
CA LEU A 264 16.63 -18.60 -37.75
C LEU A 264 16.38 -17.12 -37.44
N LEU A 265 16.72 -16.65 -36.23
CA LEU A 265 16.46 -15.26 -35.83
C LEU A 265 17.32 -14.25 -36.61
N ALA A 266 18.47 -14.68 -37.16
CA ALA A 266 19.25 -13.87 -38.11
C ALA A 266 18.49 -13.56 -39.42
N THR A 267 17.45 -14.33 -39.75
CA THR A 267 16.59 -14.11 -40.92
C THR A 267 15.35 -13.26 -40.62
N ALA A 268 15.17 -12.78 -39.38
CA ALA A 268 14.06 -11.89 -39.05
C ALA A 268 14.21 -10.51 -39.72
N LEU A 269 13.10 -9.79 -39.91
CA LEU A 269 13.09 -8.44 -40.49
C LEU A 269 14.04 -7.48 -39.73
N SER A 270 13.99 -7.55 -38.40
CA SER A 270 14.92 -6.85 -37.52
C SER A 270 15.54 -7.89 -36.57
N PRO A 271 16.71 -8.45 -36.89
CA PRO A 271 17.30 -9.55 -36.13
C PRO A 271 17.81 -9.05 -34.76
N PRO A 272 17.54 -9.79 -33.67
CA PRO A 272 18.07 -9.46 -32.35
C PRO A 272 19.59 -9.65 -32.28
N SER A 273 20.23 -9.04 -31.28
CA SER A 273 21.67 -9.22 -31.08
C SER A 273 22.00 -10.67 -30.73
N LEU A 274 23.18 -11.14 -31.14
CA LEU A 274 23.63 -12.51 -30.83
C LEU A 274 23.72 -12.72 -29.31
N SER A 275 24.22 -11.73 -28.58
CA SER A 275 24.30 -11.76 -27.11
C SER A 275 22.95 -11.97 -26.43
N ASP A 276 21.87 -11.37 -26.97
CA ASP A 276 20.53 -11.54 -26.40
C ASP A 276 20.00 -12.96 -26.58
N ILE A 277 20.25 -13.55 -27.76
CA ILE A 277 19.87 -14.93 -28.07
C ILE A 277 20.63 -15.88 -27.13
N GLU A 278 21.95 -15.73 -27.06
CA GLU A 278 22.83 -16.60 -26.27
C GLU A 278 22.46 -16.58 -24.78
N ARG A 279 22.25 -15.37 -24.23
CA ARG A 279 21.82 -15.20 -22.85
C ARG A 279 20.44 -15.78 -22.58
N THR A 280 19.50 -15.60 -23.51
CA THR A 280 18.17 -16.19 -23.39
C THR A 280 18.26 -17.72 -23.34
N ILE A 281 19.15 -18.32 -24.14
CA ILE A 281 19.36 -19.78 -24.14
C ILE A 281 19.94 -20.24 -22.80
N LEU A 282 20.91 -19.51 -22.24
CA LEU A 282 21.43 -19.78 -20.90
C LEU A 282 20.33 -19.70 -19.83
N LEU A 283 19.49 -18.65 -19.86
CA LEU A 283 18.36 -18.53 -18.95
C LEU A 283 17.36 -19.70 -19.09
N LEU A 284 17.07 -20.13 -20.31
CA LEU A 284 16.19 -21.28 -20.55
C LEU A 284 16.80 -22.59 -20.05
N LYS A 285 18.12 -22.74 -20.09
CA LYS A 285 18.85 -23.86 -19.48
C LYS A 285 18.76 -23.81 -17.95
N GLU A 286 18.94 -22.65 -17.33
CA GLU A 286 18.80 -22.44 -15.87
C GLU A 286 17.38 -22.71 -15.37
N VAL A 287 16.37 -22.27 -16.11
CA VAL A 287 14.95 -22.57 -15.83
C VAL A 287 14.67 -24.08 -15.91
N GLY A 288 15.50 -24.82 -16.66
CA GLY A 288 15.34 -26.24 -16.95
C GLY A 288 14.49 -26.53 -18.18
N ALA A 289 14.22 -25.51 -19.00
CA ALA A 289 13.44 -25.63 -20.23
C ALA A 289 14.25 -26.24 -21.39
N LEU A 290 15.55 -25.94 -21.44
CA LEU A 290 16.49 -26.56 -22.38
C LEU A 290 17.49 -27.44 -21.61
N ALA A 291 17.94 -28.51 -22.26
CA ALA A 291 18.89 -29.44 -21.66
C ALA A 291 20.26 -28.77 -21.45
N VAL A 292 20.86 -29.02 -20.29
CA VAL A 292 22.26 -28.69 -20.01
C VAL A 292 23.09 -29.88 -20.49
N SER A 293 23.56 -29.84 -21.72
CA SER A 293 24.36 -30.94 -22.25
C SER A 293 25.73 -30.98 -21.56
N ARG A 294 26.02 -32.08 -20.88
CA ARG A 294 27.25 -32.28 -20.06
C ARG A 294 28.18 -33.36 -20.62
N GLN A 295 27.93 -33.90 -21.82
CA GLN A 295 28.51 -35.19 -22.22
C GLN A 295 29.08 -35.32 -23.64
N ARG A 296 29.18 -34.27 -24.47
CA ARG A 296 29.91 -34.38 -25.75
C ARG A 296 30.85 -33.20 -25.99
N GLU A 297 32.03 -33.51 -26.53
CA GLU A 297 33.11 -32.55 -26.82
C GLU A 297 32.82 -31.64 -28.05
N ASP A 298 31.76 -31.93 -28.82
CA ASP A 298 31.37 -31.23 -30.06
C ASP A 298 30.08 -30.36 -29.92
N GLU A 299 29.75 -29.84 -28.73
CA GLU A 299 28.43 -29.21 -28.50
C GLU A 299 28.44 -27.67 -28.40
N ASN A 300 27.47 -27.07 -29.10
CA ASN A 300 27.25 -25.62 -29.16
C ASN A 300 26.67 -25.11 -27.81
N PRO A 301 27.41 -24.32 -27.01
CA PRO A 301 26.91 -23.78 -25.74
C PRO A 301 25.70 -22.85 -25.94
N HIS A 302 25.54 -22.34 -27.17
CA HIS A 302 24.47 -21.46 -27.60
C HIS A 302 23.30 -22.23 -28.23
N ASP A 303 23.18 -23.53 -27.98
CA ASP A 303 21.98 -24.30 -28.32
C ASP A 303 21.63 -25.37 -27.26
N GLY A 304 20.44 -25.96 -27.33
CA GLY A 304 20.02 -27.05 -26.45
C GLY A 304 18.70 -27.71 -26.84
N GLU A 305 18.55 -28.99 -26.50
CA GLU A 305 17.34 -29.77 -26.74
C GLU A 305 16.22 -29.43 -25.75
N LEU A 306 14.99 -29.52 -26.21
CA LEU A 306 13.81 -29.22 -25.40
C LEU A 306 13.58 -30.32 -24.34
N THR A 307 13.57 -29.95 -23.06
CA THR A 307 13.28 -30.89 -21.96
C THR A 307 11.77 -31.17 -21.88
N PHE A 308 11.35 -32.10 -21.02
CA PHE A 308 9.92 -32.27 -20.73
C PHE A 308 9.30 -30.99 -20.17
N LEU A 309 9.99 -30.34 -19.21
CA LEU A 309 9.57 -29.03 -18.70
C LEU A 309 9.47 -28.01 -19.85
N GLY A 310 10.48 -27.94 -20.72
CA GLY A 310 10.47 -27.05 -21.89
C GLY A 310 9.29 -27.28 -22.82
N ARG A 311 8.92 -28.54 -23.08
CA ARG A 311 7.73 -28.90 -23.88
C ARG A 311 6.45 -28.38 -23.24
N VAL A 312 6.29 -28.51 -21.92
CA VAL A 312 5.15 -27.95 -21.20
C VAL A 312 5.15 -26.42 -21.34
N LEU A 313 6.27 -25.76 -21.02
CA LEU A 313 6.37 -24.29 -21.07
C LEU A 313 6.07 -23.73 -22.47
N ALA A 314 6.52 -24.39 -23.54
CA ALA A 314 6.31 -23.95 -24.91
C ALA A 314 4.82 -23.99 -25.35
N GLN A 315 3.99 -24.80 -24.69
CA GLN A 315 2.56 -24.92 -25.00
C GLN A 315 1.66 -24.00 -24.17
N LEU A 316 2.17 -23.41 -23.09
CA LEU A 316 1.41 -22.54 -22.22
C LEU A 316 1.48 -21.08 -22.69
N PRO A 317 0.36 -20.34 -22.72
CA PRO A 317 0.31 -18.92 -23.11
C PRO A 317 0.77 -17.98 -21.97
N VAL A 318 1.81 -18.37 -21.22
CA VAL A 318 2.36 -17.61 -20.08
C VAL A 318 3.88 -17.57 -20.17
N ASN A 319 4.54 -16.70 -19.39
CA ASN A 319 6.00 -16.68 -19.36
C ASN A 319 6.59 -17.96 -18.72
N GLN A 320 7.90 -18.14 -18.85
CA GLN A 320 8.58 -19.36 -18.43
C GLN A 320 8.47 -19.60 -16.92
N GLN A 321 8.58 -18.55 -16.10
CA GLN A 321 8.49 -18.65 -14.64
C GLN A 321 7.09 -19.07 -14.19
N LEU A 322 6.03 -18.53 -14.80
CA LEU A 322 4.64 -18.89 -14.48
C LEU A 322 4.30 -20.30 -14.99
N GLY A 323 4.83 -20.72 -16.13
CA GLY A 323 4.69 -22.12 -16.56
C GLY A 323 5.40 -23.08 -15.59
N LYS A 324 6.60 -22.72 -15.10
CA LYS A 324 7.33 -23.50 -14.09
C LYS A 324 6.57 -23.53 -12.76
N LEU A 325 5.94 -22.43 -12.37
CA LEU A 325 5.07 -22.34 -11.20
C LEU A 325 3.94 -23.38 -11.27
N ILE A 326 3.27 -23.50 -12.42
CA ILE A 326 2.19 -24.48 -12.61
C ILE A 326 2.71 -25.91 -12.45
N VAL A 327 3.85 -26.24 -13.06
CA VAL A 327 4.45 -27.58 -12.97
C VAL A 327 4.86 -27.90 -11.52
N LEU A 328 5.48 -26.95 -10.82
CA LEU A 328 5.81 -27.12 -9.40
C LEU A 328 4.53 -27.25 -8.55
N GLY A 329 3.49 -26.47 -8.84
CA GLY A 329 2.19 -26.58 -8.18
C GLY A 329 1.59 -27.98 -8.28
N HIS A 330 1.73 -28.65 -9.43
CA HIS A 330 1.33 -30.04 -9.58
C HIS A 330 2.15 -30.99 -8.69
N VAL A 331 3.49 -30.85 -8.72
CA VAL A 331 4.40 -31.71 -7.93
C VAL A 331 4.17 -31.58 -6.42
N PHE A 332 3.87 -30.37 -5.94
CA PHE A 332 3.71 -30.08 -4.51
C PHE A 332 2.26 -30.06 -4.02
N GLY A 333 1.29 -30.34 -4.89
CA GLY A 333 -0.14 -30.46 -4.51
C GLY A 333 -0.87 -29.14 -4.29
N CYS A 334 -0.42 -28.04 -4.90
CA CYS A 334 -1.06 -26.71 -4.88
C CYS A 334 -1.31 -26.17 -6.30
N LEU A 335 -1.71 -27.06 -7.21
CA LEU A 335 -1.89 -26.76 -8.63
C LEU A 335 -2.96 -25.69 -8.88
N ASP A 336 -4.08 -25.75 -8.16
CA ASP A 336 -5.19 -24.79 -8.32
C ASP A 336 -4.72 -23.36 -8.08
N GLU A 337 -4.06 -23.12 -6.93
CA GLU A 337 -3.49 -21.83 -6.58
C GLU A 337 -2.48 -21.35 -7.63
N CYS A 338 -1.60 -22.24 -8.09
CA CYS A 338 -0.57 -21.91 -9.06
C CYS A 338 -1.15 -21.53 -10.43
N VAL A 339 -2.23 -22.18 -10.90
CA VAL A 339 -2.89 -21.82 -12.16
C VAL A 339 -3.63 -20.48 -12.01
N ILE A 340 -4.28 -20.22 -10.88
CA ILE A 340 -4.89 -18.90 -10.60
C ILE A 340 -3.84 -17.80 -10.62
N ILE A 341 -2.69 -18.01 -9.96
CA ILE A 341 -1.58 -17.04 -9.93
C ILE A 341 -1.03 -16.83 -11.34
N ALA A 342 -0.79 -17.90 -12.10
CA ALA A 342 -0.29 -17.81 -13.46
C ALA A 342 -1.24 -17.06 -14.40
N ALA A 343 -2.55 -17.34 -14.33
CA ALA A 343 -3.55 -16.60 -15.09
C ALA A 343 -3.59 -15.12 -14.69
N SER A 344 -3.56 -14.84 -13.38
CA SER A 344 -3.67 -13.49 -12.83
C SER A 344 -2.45 -12.62 -13.17
N LEU A 345 -1.23 -13.15 -13.06
CA LEU A 345 0.01 -12.41 -13.34
C LEU A 345 0.32 -12.27 -14.83
N SER A 346 -0.28 -13.11 -15.69
CA SER A 346 -0.14 -12.99 -17.15
C SER A 346 -1.02 -11.90 -17.75
N LEU A 347 -2.05 -11.47 -17.02
CA LEU A 347 -3.01 -10.46 -17.43
C LEU A 347 -2.86 -9.18 -16.59
N LYS A 348 -3.63 -8.15 -16.96
CA LYS A 348 -3.69 -6.93 -16.15
C LYS A 348 -4.35 -7.23 -14.81
N ASN A 349 -3.79 -6.66 -13.75
CA ASN A 349 -4.30 -6.82 -12.39
C ASN A 349 -5.79 -6.42 -12.31
N PHE A 350 -6.60 -7.29 -11.68
CA PHE A 350 -8.04 -7.06 -11.51
C PHE A 350 -8.38 -6.21 -10.27
N PHE A 351 -7.44 -6.01 -9.34
CA PHE A 351 -7.61 -5.04 -8.26
C PHE A 351 -7.62 -3.62 -8.81
N VAL A 352 -8.60 -2.85 -8.37
CA VAL A 352 -8.85 -1.49 -8.79
C VAL A 352 -8.25 -0.54 -7.78
N MET A 353 -7.52 0.46 -8.26
CA MET A 353 -7.16 1.64 -7.48
C MET A 353 -7.94 2.82 -8.05
N PRO A 354 -9.18 3.08 -7.57
CA PRO A 354 -9.98 4.16 -8.13
C PRO A 354 -9.28 5.51 -7.95
N PHE A 355 -9.52 6.42 -8.88
CA PHE A 355 -8.91 7.74 -8.84
C PHE A 355 -9.27 8.45 -7.52
N ARG A 356 -8.25 8.93 -6.79
CA ARG A 356 -8.36 9.55 -5.45
C ARG A 356 -8.80 8.64 -4.29
N GLN A 357 -9.02 7.34 -4.53
CA GLN A 357 -9.33 6.35 -3.49
C GLN A 357 -8.26 5.25 -3.43
N HIS A 358 -6.99 5.64 -3.59
CA HIS A 358 -5.87 4.70 -3.66
C HIS A 358 -5.71 3.88 -2.37
N LEU A 359 -5.99 4.47 -1.21
CA LEU A 359 -5.89 3.77 0.08
C LEU A 359 -7.02 2.76 0.26
N ASP A 360 -8.24 3.07 -0.16
CA ASP A 360 -9.38 2.16 0.01
C ASP A 360 -9.21 0.90 -0.86
N GLY A 361 -8.81 1.09 -2.12
CA GLY A 361 -8.48 -0.04 -3.00
C GLY A 361 -7.32 -0.88 -2.46
N TYR A 362 -6.29 -0.22 -1.91
CA TYR A 362 -5.14 -0.93 -1.33
C TYR A 362 -5.51 -1.72 -0.08
N ARG A 363 -6.34 -1.14 0.80
CA ARG A 363 -6.85 -1.81 2.00
C ARG A 363 -7.58 -3.08 1.63
N ASN A 364 -8.49 -3.00 0.66
CA ASN A 364 -9.24 -4.17 0.22
C ASN A 364 -8.33 -5.29 -0.32
N LYS A 365 -7.29 -4.94 -1.08
CA LYS A 365 -6.26 -5.90 -1.49
C LYS A 365 -5.53 -6.55 -0.30
N VAL A 366 -5.21 -5.77 0.74
CA VAL A 366 -4.60 -6.27 1.98
C VAL A 366 -5.56 -7.19 2.75
N ASP A 367 -6.87 -6.90 2.73
CA ASP A 367 -7.88 -7.76 3.36
C ASP A 367 -7.90 -9.15 2.72
N PHE A 368 -7.85 -9.24 1.38
CA PHE A 368 -7.71 -10.52 0.66
C PHE A 368 -6.36 -11.22 0.90
N CYS A 369 -5.30 -10.47 1.17
CA CYS A 369 -3.98 -11.01 1.51
C CYS A 369 -3.96 -11.71 2.88
N GLY A 370 -4.82 -11.26 3.80
CA GLY A 370 -4.81 -11.63 5.20
C GLY A 370 -3.40 -11.52 5.81
N ASN A 371 -2.98 -12.51 6.59
CA ASN A 371 -1.67 -12.51 7.24
C ASN A 371 -0.50 -12.95 6.34
N SER A 372 -0.67 -13.03 5.01
CA SER A 372 0.37 -13.59 4.11
C SER A 372 1.44 -12.62 3.70
N LYS A 373 1.10 -11.32 3.68
CA LYS A 373 1.94 -10.29 3.07
C LYS A 373 2.36 -10.67 1.63
N SER A 374 1.54 -11.46 0.93
CA SER A 374 1.79 -11.96 -0.42
C SER A 374 0.70 -11.50 -1.39
N ASP A 375 1.10 -10.75 -2.41
CA ASP A 375 0.22 -10.34 -3.51
C ASP A 375 -0.37 -11.53 -4.26
N CYS A 376 0.41 -12.62 -4.41
CA CYS A 376 -0.07 -13.84 -5.05
C CYS A 376 -1.19 -14.50 -4.24
N ALA A 377 -1.09 -14.49 -2.91
CA ALA A 377 -2.16 -15.01 -2.05
C ALA A 377 -3.42 -14.13 -2.15
N ALA A 378 -3.28 -12.80 -2.19
CA ALA A 378 -4.42 -11.90 -2.39
C ALA A 378 -5.15 -12.18 -3.71
N LEU A 379 -4.42 -12.44 -4.80
CA LEU A 379 -5.02 -12.81 -6.09
C LEU A 379 -5.81 -14.12 -6.00
N VAL A 380 -5.25 -15.13 -5.34
CA VAL A 380 -5.91 -16.44 -5.13
C VAL A 380 -7.19 -16.30 -4.33
N GLU A 381 -7.15 -15.62 -3.19
CA GLU A 381 -8.32 -15.47 -2.31
C GLU A 381 -9.42 -14.62 -2.95
N ALA A 382 -9.06 -13.54 -3.65
CA ALA A 382 -10.04 -12.72 -4.39
C ALA A 382 -10.72 -13.51 -5.52
N PHE A 383 -9.95 -14.27 -6.30
CA PHE A 383 -10.50 -15.11 -7.37
C PHE A 383 -11.43 -16.19 -6.81
N ARG A 384 -11.04 -16.84 -5.71
CA ARG A 384 -11.83 -17.86 -5.04
C ARG A 384 -13.11 -17.30 -4.42
N ALA A 385 -13.05 -16.12 -3.82
CA ALA A 385 -14.23 -15.45 -3.28
C ALA A 385 -15.25 -15.18 -4.39
N TRP A 386 -14.81 -14.61 -5.51
CA TRP A 386 -15.65 -14.38 -6.69
C TRP A 386 -16.26 -15.71 -7.21
N GLN A 387 -15.42 -16.73 -7.42
CA GLN A 387 -15.87 -18.02 -7.94
C GLN A 387 -16.87 -18.72 -7.01
N THR A 388 -16.65 -18.63 -5.69
CA THR A 388 -17.55 -19.19 -4.68
C THR A 388 -18.91 -18.50 -4.70
N CYS A 389 -18.95 -17.17 -4.75
CA CYS A 389 -20.20 -16.42 -4.86
C CYS A 389 -20.95 -16.74 -6.18
N ARG A 390 -20.23 -16.95 -7.29
CA ARG A 390 -20.84 -17.43 -8.55
C ARG A 390 -21.45 -18.82 -8.41
N HIS A 391 -20.74 -19.77 -7.80
CA HIS A 391 -21.23 -21.14 -7.59
C HIS A 391 -22.43 -21.21 -6.65
N ARG A 392 -22.48 -20.37 -5.63
CA ARG A 392 -23.65 -20.22 -4.74
C ARG A 392 -24.86 -19.58 -5.43
N GLY A 393 -24.66 -18.98 -6.61
CA GLY A 393 -25.70 -18.30 -7.35
C GLY A 393 -25.96 -16.86 -6.91
N GLU A 394 -25.10 -16.29 -6.07
CA GLU A 394 -25.21 -14.92 -5.56
C GLU A 394 -24.88 -13.88 -6.64
N LEU A 395 -24.06 -14.24 -7.64
CA LEU A 395 -23.62 -13.37 -8.74
C LEU A 395 -24.19 -13.83 -10.10
N ARG A 396 -25.46 -14.24 -10.13
CA ARG A 396 -26.13 -14.69 -11.38
C ARG A 396 -26.49 -13.51 -12.28
N HIS A 397 -26.97 -12.42 -11.71
CA HIS A 397 -27.29 -11.23 -12.49
C HIS A 397 -26.05 -10.37 -12.69
N PRO A 398 -25.85 -9.79 -13.89
CA PRO A 398 -24.71 -8.90 -14.15
C PRO A 398 -24.61 -7.73 -13.18
N LYS A 399 -25.75 -7.24 -12.66
CA LYS A 399 -25.79 -6.17 -11.68
C LYS A 399 -25.16 -6.59 -10.34
N ASP A 400 -25.55 -7.75 -9.81
CA ASP A 400 -25.02 -8.26 -8.53
C ASP A 400 -23.52 -8.49 -8.60
N GLU A 401 -23.02 -8.99 -9.73
CA GLU A 401 -21.60 -9.16 -9.98
C GLU A 401 -20.85 -7.81 -10.06
N LEU A 402 -21.43 -6.80 -10.71
CA LEU A 402 -20.86 -5.45 -10.74
C LEU A 402 -20.85 -4.80 -9.35
N ASP A 403 -21.92 -4.94 -8.57
CA ASP A 403 -22.00 -4.42 -7.21
C ASP A 403 -21.01 -5.13 -6.28
N TRP A 404 -20.82 -6.45 -6.44
CA TRP A 404 -19.75 -7.20 -5.76
C TRP A 404 -18.37 -6.68 -6.14
N GLY A 405 -18.12 -6.40 -7.42
CA GLY A 405 -16.86 -5.83 -7.90
C GLY A 405 -16.59 -4.44 -7.32
N ARG A 406 -17.62 -3.59 -7.22
CA ARG A 406 -17.52 -2.26 -6.60
C ARG A 406 -17.19 -2.34 -5.11
N LEU A 407 -17.89 -3.20 -4.36
CA LEU A 407 -17.66 -3.39 -2.92
C LEU A 407 -16.26 -3.94 -2.61
N ASN A 408 -15.73 -4.78 -3.50
CA ASN A 408 -14.42 -5.42 -3.33
C ASN A 408 -13.29 -4.75 -4.13
N TYR A 409 -13.51 -3.57 -4.72
CA TYR A 409 -12.51 -2.89 -5.56
C TYR A 409 -11.90 -3.83 -6.62
N ILE A 410 -12.72 -4.64 -7.29
CA ILE A 410 -12.34 -5.60 -8.33
C ILE A 410 -13.02 -5.27 -9.66
N GLN A 411 -12.24 -5.21 -10.73
CA GLN A 411 -12.73 -5.05 -12.09
C GLN A 411 -13.30 -6.38 -12.62
N ILE A 412 -14.62 -6.47 -12.71
CA ILE A 412 -15.33 -7.69 -13.13
C ILE A 412 -14.91 -8.19 -14.53
N LYS A 413 -14.64 -7.28 -15.48
CA LYS A 413 -14.13 -7.70 -16.79
C LYS A 413 -12.79 -8.43 -16.68
N ARG A 414 -11.88 -7.95 -15.81
CA ARG A 414 -10.54 -8.50 -15.65
C ARG A 414 -10.55 -9.85 -14.93
N ILE A 415 -11.33 -9.98 -13.86
CA ILE A 415 -11.44 -11.27 -13.17
C ILE A 415 -12.10 -12.35 -14.05
N ARG A 416 -12.99 -11.95 -14.98
CA ARG A 416 -13.52 -12.86 -16.02
C ARG A 416 -12.47 -13.25 -17.06
N GLU A 417 -11.66 -12.31 -17.57
CA GLU A 417 -10.52 -12.62 -18.46
C GLU A 417 -9.54 -13.60 -17.77
N VAL A 418 -9.30 -13.43 -16.47
CA VAL A 418 -8.48 -14.34 -15.65
C VAL A 418 -9.14 -15.70 -15.54
N ALA A 419 -10.46 -15.77 -15.37
CA ALA A 419 -11.20 -17.04 -15.32
C ALA A 419 -11.14 -17.79 -16.66
N GLU A 420 -11.25 -17.09 -17.78
CA GLU A 420 -11.11 -17.64 -19.13
C GLU A 420 -9.70 -18.23 -19.32
N LEU A 421 -8.65 -17.48 -18.98
CA LEU A 421 -7.27 -17.96 -19.06
C LEU A 421 -7.00 -19.12 -18.07
N TYR A 422 -7.59 -19.08 -16.88
CA TYR A 422 -7.50 -20.18 -15.90
C TYR A 422 -8.06 -21.49 -16.47
N GLU A 423 -9.22 -21.47 -17.12
CA GLU A 423 -9.79 -22.66 -17.76
C GLU A 423 -9.00 -23.10 -19.01
N GLU A 424 -8.47 -22.15 -19.79
CA GLU A 424 -7.56 -22.47 -20.91
C GLU A 424 -6.29 -23.17 -20.41
N LEU A 425 -5.67 -22.65 -19.36
CA LEU A 425 -4.48 -23.25 -18.75
C LEU A 425 -4.77 -24.65 -18.22
N LYS A 426 -5.88 -24.85 -17.50
CA LYS A 426 -6.34 -26.18 -17.05
C LYS A 426 -6.49 -27.16 -18.22
N THR A 427 -7.07 -26.70 -19.32
CA THR A 427 -7.25 -27.53 -20.52
C THR A 427 -5.90 -27.92 -21.12
N ARG A 428 -4.97 -26.98 -21.26
CA ARG A 428 -3.63 -27.25 -21.82
C ARG A 428 -2.80 -28.19 -20.93
N ILE A 429 -2.81 -28.01 -19.62
CA ILE A 429 -2.03 -28.84 -18.69
C ILE A 429 -2.58 -30.26 -18.54
N SER A 430 -3.87 -30.47 -18.83
CA SER A 430 -4.49 -31.80 -18.81
C SER A 430 -3.85 -32.77 -19.81
N GLN A 431 -3.33 -32.26 -20.92
CA GLN A 431 -2.59 -33.05 -21.93
C GLN A 431 -1.30 -33.65 -21.36
N PHE A 432 -0.82 -33.12 -20.24
CA PHE A 432 0.36 -33.59 -19.52
C PHE A 432 -0.01 -34.35 -18.23
N ASN A 433 -1.26 -34.81 -18.10
CA ASN A 433 -1.80 -35.50 -16.92
C ASN A 433 -1.81 -34.64 -15.63
N MET A 434 -1.82 -33.31 -15.76
CA MET A 434 -1.98 -32.41 -14.63
C MET A 434 -3.45 -32.02 -14.49
N TYR A 435 -4.09 -32.42 -13.39
CA TYR A 435 -5.51 -32.15 -13.13
C TYR A 435 -5.67 -31.38 -11.82
N VAL A 436 -6.51 -30.34 -11.85
CA VAL A 436 -6.90 -29.59 -10.65
C VAL A 436 -7.96 -30.39 -9.90
N ASP A 437 -7.65 -30.84 -8.68
CA ASP A 437 -8.62 -31.55 -7.84
C ASP A 437 -9.65 -30.55 -7.27
N SER A 438 -10.93 -30.91 -7.38
CA SER A 438 -12.05 -30.12 -6.86
C SER A 438 -12.35 -30.43 -5.38
N ARG A 439 -11.80 -31.53 -4.84
CA ARG A 439 -12.09 -31.99 -3.47
C ARG A 439 -11.03 -31.48 -2.51
N ARG A 440 -11.39 -30.49 -1.70
CA ARG A 440 -10.55 -30.07 -0.57
C ARG A 440 -10.64 -31.11 0.54
N PRO A 441 -9.52 -31.56 1.13
CA PRO A 441 -9.57 -32.33 2.37
C PRO A 441 -10.20 -31.48 3.47
N VAL A 442 -10.76 -32.14 4.49
CA VAL A 442 -11.34 -31.46 5.66
C VAL A 442 -10.26 -30.55 6.27
N MET A 443 -10.53 -29.26 6.27
CA MET A 443 -9.57 -28.21 6.62
C MET A 443 -9.44 -28.11 8.14
N ASP A 444 -8.37 -28.69 8.71
CA ASP A 444 -7.87 -28.26 10.03
C ASP A 444 -7.10 -26.93 9.87
N GLN A 445 -7.07 -26.10 10.90
CA GLN A 445 -6.39 -24.81 10.91
C GLN A 445 -4.89 -24.95 10.60
N GLU A 446 -4.24 -26.04 11.06
CA GLU A 446 -2.85 -26.34 10.71
C GLU A 446 -2.64 -26.70 9.23
N TYR A 447 -3.64 -27.30 8.56
CA TYR A 447 -3.54 -27.65 7.15
C TYR A 447 -3.48 -26.41 6.26
N THR A 448 -4.27 -25.38 6.56
CA THR A 448 -4.24 -24.09 5.83
C THR A 448 -2.86 -23.45 5.86
N TYR A 449 -2.20 -23.43 7.03
CA TYR A 449 -0.86 -22.87 7.13
C TYR A 449 0.18 -23.70 6.37
N LYS A 450 0.10 -25.03 6.46
CA LYS A 450 0.98 -25.94 5.70
C LYS A 450 0.84 -25.71 4.19
N GLN A 451 -0.39 -25.62 3.68
CA GLN A 451 -0.64 -25.34 2.27
C GLN A 451 -0.10 -23.99 1.84
N ARG A 452 -0.28 -22.95 2.66
CA ARG A 452 0.32 -21.64 2.38
C ARG A 452 1.85 -21.73 2.34
N PHE A 453 2.48 -22.40 3.30
CA PHE A 453 3.93 -22.56 3.33
C PHE A 453 4.44 -23.29 2.09
N ILE A 454 3.76 -24.38 1.67
CA ILE A 454 4.06 -25.10 0.43
C ILE A 454 3.96 -24.16 -0.78
N LEU A 455 2.89 -23.37 -0.87
CA LEU A 455 2.73 -22.37 -1.94
C LEU A 455 3.88 -21.35 -1.94
N GLN A 456 4.33 -20.88 -0.77
CA GLN A 456 5.49 -19.97 -0.66
C GLN A 456 6.78 -20.62 -1.17
N VAL A 457 7.02 -21.90 -0.87
CA VAL A 457 8.16 -22.66 -1.38
C VAL A 457 8.08 -22.80 -2.91
N VAL A 458 6.90 -23.10 -3.44
CA VAL A 458 6.66 -23.21 -4.89
C VAL A 458 6.86 -21.87 -5.60
N LEU A 459 6.36 -20.78 -5.03
CA LEU A 459 6.62 -19.42 -5.51
C LEU A 459 8.12 -19.11 -5.52
N ALA A 460 8.83 -19.39 -4.42
CA ALA A 460 10.27 -19.18 -4.34
C ALA A 460 11.02 -19.98 -5.42
N GLY A 461 10.69 -21.26 -5.63
CA GLY A 461 11.32 -22.10 -6.64
C GLY A 461 11.01 -21.71 -8.09
N ALA A 462 9.83 -21.13 -8.34
CA ALA A 462 9.42 -20.68 -9.67
C ALA A 462 10.04 -19.33 -10.06
N PHE A 463 10.15 -18.41 -9.10
CA PHE A 463 10.63 -17.05 -9.34
C PHE A 463 12.13 -16.85 -9.04
N TYR A 464 12.81 -17.81 -8.40
CA TYR A 464 14.27 -17.79 -8.24
C TYR A 464 14.98 -17.59 -9.60
N PRO A 465 16.03 -16.76 -9.68
CA PRO A 465 16.75 -16.08 -8.58
C PRO A 465 16.20 -14.70 -8.20
N ASN A 466 14.96 -14.36 -8.57
CA ASN A 466 14.37 -13.05 -8.23
C ASN A 466 13.96 -13.01 -6.75
N TYR A 467 14.90 -12.66 -5.88
CA TYR A 467 14.65 -12.40 -4.47
C TYR A 467 15.31 -11.08 -4.07
N PHE A 468 14.81 -10.51 -2.98
CA PHE A 468 15.45 -9.40 -2.30
C PHE A 468 15.53 -9.74 -0.82
N THR A 469 16.50 -9.16 -0.14
CA THR A 469 16.60 -9.27 1.31
C THR A 469 16.27 -7.93 1.93
N PHE A 470 15.54 -7.96 3.03
CA PHE A 470 15.40 -6.79 3.86
C PHE A 470 16.54 -6.76 4.86
N GLY A 471 17.19 -5.61 5.02
CA GLY A 471 18.13 -5.40 6.13
C GLY A 471 17.42 -5.60 7.47
N GLN A 472 18.15 -5.97 8.52
CA GLN A 472 17.58 -5.87 9.86
C GLN A 472 17.39 -4.39 10.21
N PRO A 473 16.24 -3.98 10.78
CA PRO A 473 16.06 -2.61 11.20
C PRO A 473 17.10 -2.29 12.28
N ASP A 474 17.77 -1.15 12.16
CA ASP A 474 18.60 -0.62 13.22
C ASP A 474 17.69 -0.14 14.35
N GLU A 475 17.54 -0.99 15.37
CA GLU A 475 16.66 -0.73 16.51
C GLU A 475 17.09 0.53 17.29
N GLU A 476 18.38 0.84 17.35
CA GLU A 476 18.88 2.05 18.02
C GLU A 476 18.50 3.30 17.23
N MET A 477 18.68 3.28 15.91
CA MET A 477 18.24 4.36 15.03
C MET A 477 16.72 4.55 15.11
N ALA A 478 15.95 3.47 15.15
CA ALA A 478 14.49 3.53 15.25
C ALA A 478 14.02 4.25 16.53
N VAL A 479 14.63 3.93 17.67
CA VAL A 479 14.35 4.60 18.95
C VAL A 479 14.66 6.09 18.87
N ARG A 480 15.78 6.47 18.24
CA ARG A 480 16.17 7.87 18.07
C ARG A 480 15.22 8.63 17.14
N GLU A 481 14.84 8.04 16.00
CA GLU A 481 13.99 8.68 15.00
C GLU A 481 12.57 8.91 15.49
N LEU A 482 12.02 7.97 16.27
CA LEU A 482 10.68 8.04 16.83
C LEU A 482 10.63 8.61 18.26
N ALA A 483 11.74 9.19 18.74
CA ALA A 483 11.84 9.79 20.07
C ALA A 483 11.37 8.86 21.21
N GLY A 484 11.71 7.56 21.10
CA GLY A 484 11.35 6.52 22.06
C GLY A 484 9.90 6.02 21.99
N LYS A 485 9.14 6.36 20.94
CA LYS A 485 7.82 5.79 20.65
C LYS A 485 7.92 4.44 19.95
N ASP A 486 6.93 3.57 20.18
CA ASP A 486 6.88 2.24 19.58
C ASP A 486 6.82 2.31 18.04
N PRO A 487 7.84 1.80 17.32
CA PRO A 487 7.83 1.75 15.87
C PRO A 487 6.72 0.89 15.28
N LYS A 488 6.10 0.00 16.06
CA LYS A 488 5.00 -0.85 15.60
C LYS A 488 3.67 -0.14 15.57
N THR A 489 3.52 0.97 16.30
CA THR A 489 2.26 1.73 16.41
C THR A 489 2.36 3.17 15.96
N THR A 490 3.58 3.68 15.70
CA THR A 490 3.83 5.10 15.48
C THR A 490 4.42 5.40 14.11
N VAL A 491 3.99 6.50 13.49
CA VAL A 491 4.65 7.11 12.32
C VAL A 491 5.07 8.54 12.62
N VAL A 492 6.08 9.04 11.90
CA VAL A 492 6.56 10.41 12.04
C VAL A 492 6.31 11.23 10.78
N LEU A 493 5.81 12.45 10.98
CA LEU A 493 5.73 13.50 9.98
C LEU A 493 6.81 14.54 10.23
N LYS A 494 7.36 15.10 9.15
CA LYS A 494 8.37 16.16 9.15
C LYS A 494 7.78 17.42 8.51
N HIS A 495 8.42 18.57 8.74
CA HIS A 495 7.99 19.89 8.27
C HIS A 495 6.62 20.32 8.81
N VAL A 496 6.34 19.95 10.06
CA VAL A 496 5.16 20.45 10.76
C VAL A 496 5.34 21.96 11.01
N PRO A 497 4.34 22.79 10.71
CA PRO A 497 4.43 24.23 10.92
C PRO A 497 4.48 24.57 12.42
N PRO A 498 4.99 25.77 12.78
CA PRO A 498 4.91 26.28 14.14
C PRO A 498 3.48 26.23 14.68
N TYR A 499 3.33 26.00 15.99
CA TYR A 499 2.02 25.79 16.63
C TYR A 499 1.21 24.62 16.03
N GLY A 500 1.89 23.60 15.48
CA GLY A 500 1.27 22.46 14.83
C GLY A 500 0.16 21.78 15.64
N PHE A 501 0.27 21.81 16.99
CA PHE A 501 -0.73 21.27 17.90
C PHE A 501 -2.11 21.91 17.78
N LEU A 502 -2.27 23.10 17.20
CA LEU A 502 -3.58 23.71 16.92
C LEU A 502 -4.34 22.95 15.82
N TYR A 503 -3.61 22.31 14.90
CA TYR A 503 -4.15 21.65 13.72
C TYR A 503 -4.30 20.13 13.90
N TYR A 504 -4.22 19.64 15.14
CA TYR A 504 -4.30 18.21 15.47
C TYR A 504 -5.55 17.52 14.91
N LYS A 505 -6.69 18.21 14.84
CA LYS A 505 -7.94 17.68 14.24
C LYS A 505 -7.83 17.49 12.72
N GLN A 506 -7.13 18.40 12.02
CA GLN A 506 -6.86 18.23 10.58
C GLN A 506 -5.95 17.02 10.36
N LEU A 507 -4.87 16.90 11.16
CA LEU A 507 -3.98 15.73 11.13
C LEU A 507 -4.72 14.43 11.43
N GLN A 508 -5.54 14.38 12.48
CA GLN A 508 -6.37 13.22 12.80
C GLN A 508 -7.27 12.83 11.62
N SER A 509 -7.84 13.81 10.91
CA SER A 509 -8.67 13.56 9.73
C SER A 509 -7.88 12.97 8.56
N LEU A 510 -6.63 13.40 8.35
CA LEU A 510 -5.76 12.85 7.29
C LEU A 510 -5.46 11.36 7.52
N PHE A 511 -5.33 10.93 8.77
CA PHE A 511 -5.03 9.54 9.14
C PHE A 511 -6.27 8.68 9.41
N ARG A 512 -7.48 9.21 9.27
CA ARG A 512 -8.74 8.47 9.51
C ARG A 512 -8.85 7.22 8.62
N GLN A 513 -8.28 7.27 7.42
CA GLN A 513 -8.22 6.14 6.49
C GLN A 513 -7.07 5.15 6.77
N CYS A 514 -6.23 5.40 7.78
CA CYS A 514 -5.17 4.47 8.17
C CYS A 514 -5.62 3.63 9.38
N GLY A 515 -6.17 4.28 10.38
CA GLY A 515 -6.67 3.66 11.60
C GLY A 515 -7.08 4.70 12.62
N GLN A 516 -7.53 4.25 13.80
CA GLN A 516 -7.86 5.15 14.90
C GLN A 516 -6.57 5.75 15.48
N VAL A 517 -6.49 7.08 15.54
CA VAL A 517 -5.35 7.79 16.14
C VAL A 517 -5.57 7.86 17.65
N ARG A 518 -4.61 7.33 18.42
CA ARG A 518 -4.59 7.35 19.88
C ARG A 518 -4.07 8.67 20.42
N SER A 519 -2.90 9.09 19.93
CA SER A 519 -2.26 10.35 20.34
C SER A 519 -1.41 10.94 19.23
N ILE A 520 -1.18 12.26 19.30
CA ILE A 520 -0.20 12.95 18.47
C ILE A 520 0.73 13.75 19.38
N VAL A 521 2.03 13.45 19.31
CA VAL A 521 3.06 14.22 19.99
C VAL A 521 3.73 15.16 18.98
N PHE A 522 3.60 16.46 19.21
CA PHE A 522 4.30 17.49 18.47
C PHE A 522 5.65 17.76 19.12
N ASP A 523 6.72 17.82 18.34
CA ASP A 523 8.07 18.12 18.80
C ASP A 523 8.79 18.97 17.74
N GLY A 524 8.74 20.29 17.90
CA GLY A 524 9.21 21.25 16.89
C GLY A 524 8.57 21.00 15.52
N ALA A 525 9.41 20.76 14.51
CA ALA A 525 8.99 20.50 13.13
C ALA A 525 8.56 19.04 12.86
N LYS A 526 8.37 18.23 13.90
CA LYS A 526 7.94 16.82 13.81
C LYS A 526 6.60 16.59 14.51
N ALA A 527 5.82 15.66 14.00
CA ALA A 527 4.65 15.12 14.68
C ALA A 527 4.70 13.58 14.65
N PHE A 528 4.60 12.97 15.82
CA PHE A 528 4.54 11.52 16.01
C PHE A 528 3.09 11.12 16.17
N VAL A 529 2.56 10.36 15.22
CA VAL A 529 1.16 9.91 15.21
C VAL A 529 1.14 8.46 15.68
N GLU A 530 0.57 8.22 16.85
CA GLU A 530 0.44 6.91 17.47
C GLU A 530 -0.98 6.38 17.24
N PHE A 531 -1.11 5.19 16.66
CA PHE A 531 -2.39 4.54 16.41
C PHE A 531 -2.84 3.69 17.60
N SER A 532 -4.14 3.58 17.81
CA SER A 532 -4.72 2.67 18.79
C SER A 532 -4.42 1.22 18.41
N ARG A 533 -3.91 0.45 19.38
CA ARG A 533 -3.73 -1.00 19.28
C ARG A 533 -4.85 -1.68 20.05
N ASN A 534 -5.46 -2.70 19.45
CA ASN A 534 -6.33 -3.60 20.20
C ASN A 534 -5.46 -4.38 21.22
N PRO A 535 -5.77 -4.35 22.53
CA PRO A 535 -5.02 -5.07 23.58
C PRO A 535 -4.80 -6.57 23.30
N THR A 536 -5.64 -7.18 22.46
CA THR A 536 -5.57 -8.59 22.08
C THR A 536 -4.87 -8.85 20.76
N GLU A 537 -4.44 -7.81 20.05
CA GLU A 537 -3.57 -7.98 18.89
C GLU A 537 -2.16 -8.34 19.33
N ARG A 538 -1.53 -9.25 18.57
CA ARG A 538 -0.14 -9.66 18.77
C ARG A 538 0.82 -8.48 18.56
N PHE A 539 2.05 -8.61 19.07
CA PHE A 539 3.10 -7.59 18.90
C PHE A 539 3.70 -7.53 17.47
N LYS A 540 2.86 -7.18 16.49
CA LYS A 540 3.23 -6.92 15.10
C LYS A 540 3.04 -5.43 14.78
N THR A 541 3.70 -4.95 13.73
CA THR A 541 3.44 -3.61 13.19
C THR A 541 1.97 -3.50 12.81
N LEU A 542 1.28 -2.48 13.33
CA LEU A 542 -0.14 -2.29 13.10
C LEU A 542 -0.43 -2.08 11.60
N PRO A 543 -1.55 -2.62 11.08
CA PRO A 543 -1.99 -2.32 9.72
C PRO A 543 -2.09 -0.81 9.46
N ALA A 544 -2.47 -0.01 10.46
CA ALA A 544 -2.55 1.44 10.36
C ALA A 544 -1.20 2.11 10.05
N VAL A 545 -0.09 1.61 10.63
CA VAL A 545 1.26 2.10 10.33
C VAL A 545 1.63 1.77 8.89
N TYR A 546 1.32 0.55 8.43
CA TYR A 546 1.55 0.15 7.04
C TYR A 546 0.76 1.00 6.04
N MET A 547 -0.52 1.26 6.33
CA MET A 547 -1.37 2.12 5.51
C MET A 547 -0.84 3.56 5.47
N ALA A 548 -0.39 4.09 6.61
CA ALA A 548 0.20 5.43 6.69
C ALA A 548 1.47 5.55 5.83
N ILE A 549 2.40 4.59 5.92
CA ILE A 549 3.59 4.57 5.05
C ILE A 549 3.17 4.48 3.57
N LYS A 550 2.14 3.68 3.26
CA LYS A 550 1.63 3.55 1.90
C LYS A 550 1.11 4.88 1.34
N MET A 551 0.56 5.78 2.17
CA MET A 551 0.17 7.14 1.74
C MET A 551 1.35 7.88 1.10
N SER A 552 2.52 7.83 1.75
CA SER A 552 3.76 8.45 1.26
C SER A 552 4.22 7.82 -0.06
N GLN A 553 4.25 6.48 -0.13
CA GLN A 553 4.65 5.74 -1.32
C GLN A 553 3.70 5.99 -2.53
N LEU A 554 2.42 6.24 -2.26
CA LEU A 554 1.40 6.59 -3.25
C LEU A 554 1.38 8.10 -3.57
N LYS A 555 2.28 8.89 -2.97
CA LYS A 555 2.38 10.36 -3.14
C LYS A 555 1.06 11.07 -2.84
N VAL A 556 0.33 10.61 -1.82
CA VAL A 556 -0.87 11.30 -1.34
C VAL A 556 -0.45 12.66 -0.76
N SER A 557 -1.06 13.75 -1.24
CA SER A 557 -0.74 15.09 -0.73
C SER A 557 -1.18 15.21 0.74
N LEU A 558 -0.24 15.61 1.62
CA LEU A 558 -0.49 15.89 3.02
C LEU A 558 -0.38 17.40 3.25
N GLU A 559 -1.53 18.07 3.20
CA GLU A 559 -1.63 19.53 3.36
C GLU A 559 -2.41 19.90 4.61
N LEU A 560 -1.91 20.90 5.35
CA LEU A 560 -2.64 21.56 6.43
C LEU A 560 -2.99 22.98 6.00
N SER A 561 -4.23 23.39 6.27
CA SER A 561 -4.65 24.79 6.15
C SER A 561 -4.29 25.51 7.45
N VAL A 562 -3.31 26.42 7.39
CA VAL A 562 -2.69 27.04 8.56
C VAL A 562 -2.65 28.56 8.50
N HIS A 563 -2.60 29.18 9.67
CA HIS A 563 -2.28 30.60 9.86
C HIS A 563 -0.77 30.82 9.87
N SER A 564 -0.34 32.02 9.50
CA SER A 564 1.05 32.46 9.70
C SER A 564 1.38 32.54 11.20
N ALA A 565 2.65 32.37 11.57
CA ALA A 565 3.05 32.44 12.98
C ALA A 565 2.78 33.85 13.54
N GLU A 566 2.95 34.87 12.70
CA GLU A 566 2.73 36.27 13.02
C GLU A 566 1.24 36.57 13.30
N GLU A 567 0.31 35.91 12.61
CA GLU A 567 -1.13 36.03 12.88
C GLU A 567 -1.53 35.41 14.22
N ILE A 568 -0.92 34.28 14.59
CA ILE A 568 -1.18 33.59 15.86
C ILE A 568 -0.64 34.43 17.02
N GLU A 569 0.59 34.92 16.89
CA GLU A 569 1.26 35.74 17.90
C GLU A 569 0.62 37.13 18.03
N GLY A 570 0.20 37.75 16.92
CA GLY A 570 -0.36 39.11 16.91
C GLY A 570 -1.76 39.24 17.51
N LYS A 571 -2.52 38.14 17.64
CA LYS A 571 -3.90 38.15 18.15
C LYS A 571 -4.04 37.80 19.63
N VAL A 572 -2.97 37.34 20.28
CA VAL A 572 -2.97 37.02 21.71
C VAL A 572 -2.09 38.02 22.44
N GLN A 573 -2.69 38.92 23.20
CA GLN A 573 -1.96 39.95 23.96
C GLN A 573 -1.14 39.30 25.08
N GLY A 574 0.17 39.12 24.85
CA GLY A 574 1.14 38.69 25.86
C GLY A 574 2.32 37.92 25.25
N GLY A 575 3.55 38.37 25.50
CA GLY A 575 4.77 37.78 24.94
C GLY A 575 5.07 36.31 25.28
N ALA A 576 4.20 35.65 26.06
CA ALA A 576 4.32 34.24 26.44
C ALA A 576 4.01 33.26 25.29
N VAL A 577 3.22 33.65 24.28
CA VAL A 577 2.82 32.76 23.17
C VAL A 577 3.99 32.37 22.26
N SER A 578 4.97 33.26 22.09
CA SER A 578 6.19 32.99 21.31
C SER A 578 7.00 31.81 21.86
N LYS A 579 6.90 31.53 23.17
CA LYS A 579 7.58 30.38 23.81
C LYS A 579 6.98 29.03 23.38
N LEU A 580 5.71 29.01 22.98
CA LEU A 580 5.00 27.80 22.55
C LEU A 580 5.22 27.42 21.08
N ARG A 581 5.97 28.22 20.32
CA ARG A 581 6.13 28.08 18.87
C ARG A 581 6.59 26.68 18.44
N ASN A 582 7.50 26.09 19.21
CA ASN A 582 8.07 24.76 18.98
C ASN A 582 8.00 23.87 20.24
N THR A 583 7.13 24.20 21.21
CA THR A 583 7.02 23.42 22.45
C THR A 583 6.52 22.02 22.16
N ARG A 584 7.06 21.04 22.90
CA ARG A 584 6.61 19.66 22.80
C ARG A 584 5.22 19.54 23.44
N VAL A 585 4.22 19.18 22.65
CA VAL A 585 2.82 19.10 23.10
C VAL A 585 2.28 17.71 22.80
N ASN A 586 1.66 17.08 23.78
CA ASN A 586 0.97 15.81 23.61
C ASN A 586 -0.55 16.05 23.48
N VAL A 587 -1.13 15.53 22.40
CA VAL A 587 -2.57 15.49 22.18
C VAL A 587 -3.03 14.05 22.38
N ASP A 588 -3.81 13.80 23.44
CA ASP A 588 -4.38 12.50 23.74
C ASP A 588 -5.88 12.50 23.39
N PHE A 589 -6.26 11.70 22.40
CA PHE A 589 -7.65 11.64 21.93
C PHE A 589 -8.55 10.81 22.85
N GLN A 590 -7.99 9.89 23.64
CA GLN A 590 -8.75 9.07 24.58
C GLN A 590 -9.08 9.88 25.84
N LYS A 591 -8.10 10.62 26.37
CA LYS A 591 -8.28 11.50 27.54
C LYS A 591 -8.86 12.87 27.17
N GLN A 592 -8.93 13.20 25.88
CA GLN A 592 -9.32 14.51 25.35
C GLN A 592 -8.47 15.66 25.93
N THR A 593 -7.17 15.41 26.12
CA THR A 593 -6.25 16.42 26.68
C THR A 593 -5.24 16.91 25.66
N VAL A 594 -4.82 18.17 25.84
CA VAL A 594 -3.72 18.80 25.10
C VAL A 594 -2.81 19.44 26.12
N ASP A 595 -1.71 18.76 26.43
CA ASP A 595 -0.83 19.11 27.54
C ASP A 595 0.63 19.26 27.07
N PRO A 596 1.43 20.14 27.73
CA PRO A 596 2.88 20.14 27.54
C PRO A 596 3.46 18.75 27.83
N ALA A 597 4.22 18.19 26.89
CA ALA A 597 4.80 16.86 27.06
C ALA A 597 6.00 16.91 28.01
N GLN A 598 6.09 15.94 28.94
CA GLN A 598 7.28 15.80 29.79
C GLN A 598 8.48 15.28 28.95
N VAL A 599 9.69 15.75 29.28
CA VAL A 599 10.95 15.11 28.85
C VAL A 599 11.16 13.87 29.72
N SER A 600 10.32 12.86 29.53
CA SER A 600 10.53 11.55 30.13
C SER A 600 10.50 10.52 29.02
N PHE A 601 11.57 9.74 28.92
CA PHE A 601 11.51 8.47 28.22
C PHE A 601 10.33 7.71 28.84
N ASN A 602 9.36 7.31 28.00
CA ASN A 602 8.06 6.73 28.36
C ASN A 602 8.12 5.49 29.29
N THR A 603 9.30 5.05 29.67
CA THR A 603 9.57 4.04 30.69
C THR A 603 9.28 4.51 32.13
N LEU A 604 9.24 5.81 32.42
CA LEU A 604 9.18 6.27 33.82
C LEU A 604 7.77 6.26 34.46
N ASP A 605 6.70 6.59 33.73
CA ASP A 605 5.35 6.72 34.32
C ASP A 605 4.78 5.41 34.86
N ARG A 606 5.10 4.26 34.24
CA ARG A 606 4.75 2.92 34.80
C ARG A 606 5.81 2.36 35.74
N SER A 607 7.06 2.85 35.69
CA SER A 607 8.09 2.44 36.66
C SER A 607 7.75 2.87 38.09
N GLN A 608 6.95 3.93 38.25
CA GLN A 608 6.42 4.35 39.56
C GLN A 608 5.36 3.38 40.14
N MET A 609 4.72 2.52 39.33
CA MET A 609 3.76 1.51 39.79
C MET A 609 4.40 0.17 40.18
N ILE A 610 5.64 -0.09 39.73
CA ILE A 610 6.36 -1.34 40.01
C ILE A 610 7.29 -1.09 41.21
N THR A 611 6.76 -1.30 42.41
CA THR A 611 7.57 -1.26 43.64
C THR A 611 8.50 -2.45 43.77
N ASP A 612 8.18 -3.57 43.10
CA ASP A 612 8.83 -4.87 43.28
C ASP A 612 9.13 -5.53 41.94
N LEU A 613 10.35 -6.06 41.78
CA LEU A 613 10.77 -6.82 40.58
C LEU A 613 10.19 -8.24 40.55
N LEU A 614 9.50 -8.67 41.61
CA LEU A 614 8.90 -9.98 41.75
C LEU A 614 7.42 -9.81 42.07
N LEU A 615 6.55 -10.28 41.17
CA LEU A 615 5.11 -10.11 41.28
C LEU A 615 4.45 -11.49 41.30
N THR A 616 3.40 -11.63 42.11
CA THR A 616 2.48 -12.76 42.01
C THR A 616 1.25 -12.32 41.23
N ILE A 617 0.96 -13.01 40.14
CA ILE A 617 -0.09 -12.63 39.19
C ILE A 617 -1.02 -13.79 38.91
N ASP A 618 -2.23 -13.47 38.47
CA ASP A 618 -3.13 -14.42 37.81
C ASP A 618 -3.27 -14.09 36.34
N VAL A 619 -3.29 -15.12 35.49
CA VAL A 619 -3.36 -14.97 34.03
C VAL A 619 -4.81 -15.11 33.59
N THR A 620 -5.35 -14.03 33.03
CA THR A 620 -6.77 -13.93 32.68
C THR A 620 -7.02 -14.11 31.19
N GLU A 621 -6.10 -13.67 30.33
CA GLU A 621 -6.23 -13.79 28.88
C GLU A 621 -4.87 -14.13 28.25
N VAL A 622 -4.83 -15.14 27.40
CA VAL A 622 -3.63 -15.53 26.64
C VAL A 622 -3.76 -15.03 25.21
N VAL A 623 -2.93 -14.06 24.83
CA VAL A 623 -2.90 -13.50 23.46
C VAL A 623 -2.17 -14.45 22.51
N GLU A 624 -0.97 -14.89 22.90
CA GLU A 624 -0.22 -15.95 22.25
C GLU A 624 0.75 -16.61 23.23
N VAL A 625 1.51 -17.62 22.81
CA VAL A 625 2.45 -18.29 23.71
C VAL A 625 3.49 -17.28 24.21
N GLY A 626 3.52 -17.11 25.53
CA GLY A 626 4.40 -16.16 26.18
C GLY A 626 3.95 -14.70 26.09
N HIS A 627 2.76 -14.37 25.59
CA HIS A 627 2.18 -13.02 25.64
C HIS A 627 0.76 -13.10 26.18
N PHE A 628 0.51 -12.47 27.31
CA PHE A 628 -0.73 -12.63 28.06
C PHE A 628 -1.03 -11.40 28.92
N TRP A 629 -2.29 -11.25 29.29
CA TRP A 629 -2.76 -10.29 30.27
C TRP A 629 -3.00 -10.96 31.62
N GLY A 630 -2.80 -10.20 32.67
CA GLY A 630 -3.06 -10.62 34.03
C GLY A 630 -3.09 -9.45 34.98
N TYR A 631 -3.43 -9.72 36.23
CA TYR A 631 -3.43 -8.72 37.29
C TYR A 631 -2.67 -9.25 38.51
N ARG A 632 -2.23 -8.33 39.37
CA ARG A 632 -1.50 -8.67 40.60
C ARG A 632 -2.47 -9.22 41.64
N ILE A 633 -2.07 -10.28 42.33
CA ILE A 633 -2.87 -10.91 43.40
C ILE A 633 -2.30 -10.67 44.80
N ASP A 634 -1.40 -9.69 44.95
CA ASP A 634 -0.93 -9.25 46.26
C ASP A 634 -2.01 -8.44 47.02
N GLU A 635 -1.85 -8.35 48.35
CA GLU A 635 -2.81 -7.70 49.25
C GLU A 635 -3.15 -6.27 48.82
N LYS A 636 -2.14 -5.48 48.38
CA LYS A 636 -2.34 -4.09 47.94
C LYS A 636 -3.23 -4.01 46.70
N SER A 637 -2.98 -4.87 45.71
CA SER A 637 -3.77 -4.93 44.48
C SER A 637 -5.21 -5.35 44.77
N SER A 638 -5.39 -6.36 45.62
CA SER A 638 -6.71 -6.84 46.04
C SER A 638 -7.52 -5.74 46.75
N GLU A 639 -6.91 -4.98 47.67
CA GLU A 639 -7.56 -3.85 48.33
C GLU A 639 -8.02 -2.76 47.34
N ILE A 640 -7.19 -2.44 46.34
CA ILE A 640 -7.54 -1.45 45.30
C ILE A 640 -8.75 -1.94 44.48
N LEU A 641 -8.74 -3.19 44.04
CA LEU A 641 -9.82 -3.78 43.22
C LEU A 641 -11.12 -3.93 44.01
N GLU A 642 -11.05 -4.35 45.28
CA GLU A 642 -12.21 -4.45 46.16
C GLU A 642 -12.84 -3.06 46.41
N LYS A 643 -12.00 -2.05 46.68
CA LYS A 643 -12.47 -0.68 46.87
C LYS A 643 -13.13 -0.13 45.60
N LEU A 644 -12.49 -0.32 44.44
CA LEU A 644 -13.02 0.14 43.16
C LEU A 644 -14.37 -0.51 42.85
N THR A 645 -14.47 -1.83 43.05
CA THR A 645 -15.72 -2.59 42.86
C THR A 645 -16.81 -2.12 43.81
N ALA A 646 -16.49 -1.86 45.08
CA ALA A 646 -17.43 -1.36 46.07
C ALA A 646 -17.93 0.05 45.75
N GLU A 647 -17.07 0.94 45.23
CA GLU A 647 -17.44 2.29 44.81
C GLU A 647 -18.32 2.27 43.55
N ILE A 648 -17.95 1.49 42.53
CA ILE A 648 -18.74 1.35 41.30
C ILE A 648 -20.14 0.77 41.61
N SER A 649 -20.21 -0.22 42.50
CA SER A 649 -21.48 -0.84 42.91
C SER A 649 -22.46 0.12 43.62
N ARG A 650 -21.96 1.26 44.13
CA ARG A 650 -22.79 2.30 44.77
C ARG A 650 -23.29 3.36 43.78
N LEU A 651 -22.82 3.35 42.54
CA LEU A 651 -23.20 4.33 41.53
C LEU A 651 -24.63 4.12 41.06
N LYS A 652 -25.32 5.22 40.77
CA LYS A 652 -26.53 5.18 39.96
C LYS A 652 -26.11 5.08 38.50
N LEU A 653 -26.26 3.91 37.91
CA LEU A 653 -25.89 3.65 36.52
C LEU A 653 -26.71 4.50 35.55
N VAL A 654 -26.04 5.11 34.59
CA VAL A 654 -26.64 5.92 33.52
C VAL A 654 -26.23 5.30 32.17
N PRO A 655 -27.15 5.17 31.20
CA PRO A 655 -26.80 4.70 29.87
C PRO A 655 -25.76 5.60 29.19
N LEU A 656 -24.99 5.05 28.25
CA LEU A 656 -23.97 5.82 27.55
C LEU A 656 -24.55 7.08 26.86
N PRO A 657 -23.88 8.25 27.00
CA PRO A 657 -24.33 9.51 26.39
C PRO A 657 -24.09 9.56 24.88
N VAL A 658 -23.21 8.70 24.37
CA VAL A 658 -22.80 8.60 22.97
C VAL A 658 -23.00 7.17 22.46
N HIS A 659 -23.17 7.02 21.15
CA HIS A 659 -23.21 5.69 20.56
C HIS A 659 -21.91 4.93 20.85
N PRO A 660 -22.00 3.66 21.32
CA PRO A 660 -20.83 2.83 21.60
C PRO A 660 -19.89 2.76 20.39
N HIS A 661 -18.60 2.98 20.61
CA HIS A 661 -17.57 2.89 19.58
C HIS A 661 -16.26 2.32 20.18
N PRO A 662 -15.36 1.76 19.34
CA PRO A 662 -14.06 1.28 19.81
C PRO A 662 -13.29 2.34 20.61
N ASP A 663 -12.49 1.88 21.58
CA ASP A 663 -11.71 2.68 22.55
C ASP A 663 -12.50 3.47 23.59
N LEU A 664 -13.84 3.50 23.51
CA LEU A 664 -14.66 4.10 24.56
C LEU A 664 -14.52 3.29 25.85
N VAL A 665 -14.15 3.96 26.94
CA VAL A 665 -14.16 3.36 28.28
C VAL A 665 -15.54 3.57 28.89
N CYS A 666 -16.12 2.48 29.39
CA CYS A 666 -17.45 2.41 29.95
C CYS A 666 -17.49 1.47 31.16
N LEU A 667 -18.63 1.38 31.82
CA LEU A 667 -18.93 0.32 32.76
C LEU A 667 -19.67 -0.80 32.03
N ALA A 668 -19.17 -2.03 32.14
CA ALA A 668 -19.77 -3.21 31.53
C ALA A 668 -20.02 -4.30 32.60
N PRO A 669 -21.10 -5.09 32.46
CA PRO A 669 -21.38 -6.17 33.38
C PRO A 669 -20.45 -7.38 33.15
N PHE A 670 -20.08 -8.04 34.25
CA PHE A 670 -19.46 -9.36 34.23
C PHE A 670 -20.10 -10.22 35.33
N ALA A 671 -20.43 -11.46 34.98
CA ALA A 671 -21.03 -12.41 35.91
C ALA A 671 -19.95 -13.29 36.53
N ASP A 672 -19.78 -13.18 37.84
CA ASP A 672 -18.94 -14.08 38.63
C ASP A 672 -19.81 -14.77 39.69
N PHE A 673 -19.75 -16.10 39.75
CA PHE A 673 -20.53 -16.94 40.68
C PHE A 673 -22.01 -16.52 40.86
N ASP A 674 -22.74 -16.33 39.75
CA ASP A 674 -24.17 -15.93 39.70
C ASP A 674 -24.51 -14.52 40.20
N LYS A 675 -23.52 -13.64 40.42
CA LYS A 675 -23.72 -12.22 40.74
C LYS A 675 -23.20 -11.32 39.62
N GLU A 676 -24.10 -10.59 38.96
CA GLU A 676 -23.74 -9.61 37.94
C GLU A 676 -23.26 -8.31 38.60
N SER A 677 -22.02 -7.91 38.32
CA SER A 677 -21.42 -6.67 38.81
C SER A 677 -20.83 -5.87 37.65
N TYR A 678 -20.77 -4.54 37.80
CA TYR A 678 -20.24 -3.65 36.77
C TYR A 678 -18.77 -3.34 37.03
N PHE A 679 -17.98 -3.38 35.97
CA PHE A 679 -16.53 -3.15 36.00
C PHE A 679 -16.12 -2.16 34.91
N ARG A 680 -14.97 -1.51 35.10
CA ARG A 680 -14.40 -0.64 34.07
C ARG A 680 -13.98 -1.50 32.87
N ALA A 681 -14.45 -1.14 31.69
CA ALA A 681 -14.15 -1.85 30.47
C ALA A 681 -13.93 -0.90 29.29
N GLN A 682 -13.08 -1.29 28.36
CA GLN A 682 -12.85 -0.59 27.10
C GLN A 682 -13.54 -1.38 25.98
N ILE A 683 -14.30 -0.70 25.13
CA ILE A 683 -14.92 -1.32 23.95
C ILE A 683 -13.83 -1.62 22.92
N LEU A 684 -13.71 -2.90 22.51
CA LEU A 684 -12.76 -3.33 21.48
C LEU A 684 -13.34 -3.19 20.08
N TYR A 685 -14.52 -3.76 19.86
CA TYR A 685 -15.27 -3.62 18.62
C TYR A 685 -16.78 -3.73 18.87
N VAL A 686 -17.56 -3.13 17.99
CA VAL A 686 -19.03 -3.19 17.99
C VAL A 686 -19.49 -4.00 16.79
N SER A 687 -20.35 -4.99 17.03
CA SER A 687 -20.92 -5.87 15.99
C SER A 687 -22.42 -6.01 16.20
N GLY A 688 -23.20 -5.37 15.33
CA GLY A 688 -24.67 -5.35 15.44
C GLY A 688 -25.10 -4.72 16.76
N ASN A 689 -25.84 -5.48 17.58
CA ASN A 689 -26.36 -5.05 18.88
C ASN A 689 -25.50 -5.52 20.07
N SER A 690 -24.24 -5.89 19.81
CA SER A 690 -23.30 -6.34 20.84
C SER A 690 -21.94 -5.68 20.69
N ALA A 691 -21.19 -5.61 21.78
CA ALA A 691 -19.79 -5.17 21.82
C ALA A 691 -18.92 -6.25 22.47
N GLU A 692 -17.72 -6.43 21.95
CA GLU A 692 -16.65 -7.09 22.71
C GLU A 692 -15.96 -6.02 23.57
N VAL A 693 -15.84 -6.30 24.86
CA VAL A 693 -15.22 -5.38 25.84
C VAL A 693 -14.03 -6.04 26.51
N PHE A 694 -13.05 -5.21 26.89
CA PHE A 694 -11.84 -5.60 27.63
C PHE A 694 -11.89 -4.97 29.01
N PHE A 695 -11.89 -5.78 30.07
CA PHE A 695 -11.91 -5.29 31.44
C PHE A 695 -10.54 -4.75 31.83
N VAL A 696 -10.41 -3.43 31.93
CA VAL A 696 -9.13 -2.74 32.06
C VAL A 696 -8.41 -3.03 33.39
N ASP A 697 -9.11 -3.61 34.35
CA ASP A 697 -8.56 -3.94 35.68
C ASP A 697 -8.16 -5.41 35.83
N TYR A 698 -8.76 -6.30 35.06
CA TYR A 698 -8.56 -7.75 35.17
C TYR A 698 -7.88 -8.36 33.94
N GLY A 699 -8.00 -7.74 32.77
CA GLY A 699 -7.34 -8.15 31.53
C GLY A 699 -8.07 -9.22 30.73
N ASN A 700 -9.26 -9.64 31.14
CA ASN A 700 -10.14 -10.56 30.39
C ASN A 700 -11.11 -9.82 29.47
N ARG A 701 -11.77 -10.59 28.61
CA ARG A 701 -12.82 -10.11 27.69
C ARG A 701 -14.19 -10.69 27.98
N ALA A 702 -15.21 -9.99 27.49
CA ALA A 702 -16.57 -10.53 27.38
C ALA A 702 -17.30 -9.92 26.18
N HIS A 703 -18.31 -10.65 25.69
CA HIS A 703 -19.30 -10.11 24.76
C HIS A 703 -20.53 -9.65 25.55
N VAL A 704 -20.89 -8.39 25.39
CA VAL A 704 -22.01 -7.76 26.11
C VAL A 704 -22.94 -7.06 25.13
N ALA A 705 -24.22 -6.95 25.48
CA ALA A 705 -25.18 -6.20 24.68
C ALA A 705 -24.94 -4.68 24.81
N LEU A 706 -25.33 -3.89 23.80
CA LEU A 706 -25.06 -2.44 23.82
C LEU A 706 -25.90 -1.66 24.83
N ASP A 707 -27.08 -2.17 25.17
CA ASP A 707 -28.04 -1.57 26.11
C ASP A 707 -27.63 -1.73 27.58
N VAL A 708 -26.71 -2.65 27.88
CA VAL A 708 -26.15 -2.85 29.23
C VAL A 708 -24.85 -2.08 29.46
N LEU A 709 -24.36 -1.33 28.48
CA LEU A 709 -23.17 -0.49 28.64
C LEU A 709 -23.54 0.83 29.32
N MET A 710 -22.82 1.18 30.38
CA MET A 710 -23.12 2.34 31.22
C MET A 710 -21.98 3.38 31.18
N GLU A 711 -22.33 4.65 31.40
CA GLU A 711 -21.39 5.76 31.52
C GLU A 711 -20.46 5.56 32.72
N ILE A 712 -19.17 5.85 32.53
CA ILE A 712 -18.17 5.86 33.59
C ILE A 712 -17.92 7.31 34.08
N PRO A 713 -18.10 7.61 35.37
CA PRO A 713 -17.80 8.95 35.89
C PRO A 713 -16.31 9.30 35.77
N CYS A 714 -16.00 10.57 35.49
CA CYS A 714 -14.64 11.04 35.19
C CYS A 714 -13.61 10.72 36.30
N GLN A 715 -14.02 10.73 37.57
CA GLN A 715 -13.16 10.37 38.70
C GLN A 715 -12.57 8.94 38.60
N PHE A 716 -13.27 8.01 37.96
CA PHE A 716 -12.78 6.64 37.77
C PHE A 716 -11.91 6.48 36.52
N LEU A 717 -11.94 7.46 35.59
CA LEU A 717 -11.03 7.49 34.44
C LEU A 717 -9.63 7.98 34.83
N GLU A 718 -9.53 8.78 35.91
CA GLU A 718 -8.25 9.27 36.44
C GLU A 718 -7.47 8.19 37.21
N LEU A 719 -8.16 7.16 37.71
CA LEU A 719 -7.54 6.05 38.43
C LEU A 719 -6.79 5.11 37.48
N PRO A 720 -5.57 4.66 37.82
CA PRO A 720 -4.80 3.76 36.97
C PRO A 720 -5.52 2.43 36.75
N PHE A 721 -5.38 1.90 35.53
CA PHE A 721 -5.87 0.56 35.18
C PHE A 721 -4.98 -0.50 35.80
N GLN A 722 -5.58 -1.54 36.39
CA GLN A 722 -4.86 -2.56 37.15
C GLN A 722 -4.34 -3.73 36.30
N ALA A 723 -4.91 -3.96 35.11
CA ALA A 723 -4.45 -5.03 34.23
C ALA A 723 -3.05 -4.71 33.67
N LEU A 724 -2.19 -5.73 33.67
CA LEU A 724 -0.82 -5.68 33.20
C LEU A 724 -0.64 -6.60 31.99
N GLU A 725 0.06 -6.10 30.97
CA GLU A 725 0.42 -6.86 29.78
C GLU A 725 1.81 -7.47 29.99
N PHE A 726 1.94 -8.78 29.83
CA PHE A 726 3.17 -9.53 30.07
C PHE A 726 3.69 -10.20 28.82
N LYS A 727 5.01 -10.26 28.69
CA LYS A 727 5.71 -11.04 27.67
C LYS A 727 6.84 -11.86 28.29
N ILE A 728 6.94 -13.14 27.98
CA ILE A 728 8.06 -13.98 28.41
C ILE A 728 9.31 -13.58 27.63
N CYS A 729 10.37 -13.22 28.34
CA CYS A 729 11.63 -12.80 27.73
C CYS A 729 12.45 -13.99 27.20
N LYS A 730 13.36 -13.71 26.27
CA LYS A 730 14.36 -14.61 25.69
C LYS A 730 13.78 -15.85 25.01
N MET A 731 12.60 -15.71 24.43
CA MET A 731 11.85 -16.81 23.84
C MET A 731 11.27 -16.42 22.47
N ARG A 732 11.36 -17.33 21.50
CA ARG A 732 10.74 -17.20 20.17
C ARG A 732 10.07 -18.52 19.73
N PRO A 733 9.17 -18.49 18.73
CA PRO A 733 8.63 -19.72 18.14
C PRO A 733 9.74 -20.64 17.62
N SER A 734 9.58 -21.95 17.78
CA SER A 734 10.55 -22.93 17.26
C SER A 734 10.54 -23.00 15.73
N ALA A 735 11.58 -23.57 15.09
CA ALA A 735 11.63 -23.72 13.63
C ALA A 735 10.42 -24.48 13.05
N ARG A 736 9.80 -25.38 13.82
CA ARG A 736 8.55 -26.09 13.42
C ARG A 736 7.36 -25.16 13.27
N CYS A 737 7.38 -24.02 13.95
CA CYS A 737 6.39 -22.96 13.88
C CYS A 737 6.52 -22.10 12.60
N LEU A 738 7.64 -22.21 11.84
CA LEU A 738 7.81 -21.51 10.57
C LEU A 738 6.80 -21.96 9.51
N VAL A 739 6.45 -23.25 9.50
CA VAL A 739 5.38 -23.81 8.65
C VAL A 739 4.02 -23.18 8.97
N CYS A 740 3.87 -22.64 10.18
CA CYS A 740 2.68 -21.91 10.60
C CYS A 740 2.71 -20.42 10.25
N GLY A 741 3.72 -19.91 9.53
CA GLY A 741 3.80 -18.50 9.12
C GLY A 741 4.17 -17.54 10.24
N GLU A 742 5.25 -17.84 10.99
CA GLU A 742 5.66 -17.10 12.20
C GLU A 742 4.59 -17.13 13.30
N HIS A 743 3.90 -18.26 13.44
CA HIS A 743 2.89 -18.46 14.47
C HIS A 743 3.28 -19.60 15.37
N TRP A 744 3.03 -19.46 16.66
CA TRP A 744 3.10 -20.56 17.59
C TRP A 744 2.22 -21.72 17.11
N SER A 745 2.80 -22.93 17.08
CA SER A 745 2.05 -24.13 16.71
C SER A 745 0.87 -24.36 17.66
N GLY A 746 -0.20 -25.01 17.19
CA GLY A 746 -1.36 -25.33 18.03
C GLY A 746 -0.98 -26.21 19.23
N ARG A 747 0.09 -27.01 19.10
CA ARG A 747 0.72 -27.72 20.22
C ARG A 747 1.33 -26.77 21.25
N ALA A 748 2.11 -25.78 20.82
CA ALA A 748 2.73 -24.80 21.72
C ALA A 748 1.67 -23.98 22.46
N SER A 749 0.63 -23.52 21.76
CA SER A 749 -0.48 -22.78 22.38
C SER A 749 -1.22 -23.58 23.44
N ARG A 750 -1.67 -24.80 23.12
CA ARG A 750 -2.33 -25.68 24.10
C ARG A 750 -1.44 -25.97 25.31
N ARG A 751 -0.15 -26.19 25.06
CA ARG A 751 0.80 -26.46 26.14
C ARG A 751 0.97 -25.25 27.05
N PHE A 752 1.19 -24.07 26.49
CA PHE A 752 1.31 -22.84 27.26
C PHE A 752 0.05 -22.57 28.09
N SER A 753 -1.14 -22.63 27.49
CA SER A 753 -2.41 -22.49 28.22
C SER A 753 -2.52 -23.49 29.37
N SER A 754 -2.13 -24.76 29.16
CA SER A 754 -2.14 -25.77 30.24
C SER A 754 -1.22 -25.45 31.43
N LEU A 755 -0.18 -24.64 31.21
CA LEU A 755 0.77 -24.24 32.24
C LEU A 755 0.29 -23.01 33.01
N VAL A 756 -0.43 -22.08 32.36
CA VAL A 756 -0.80 -20.78 32.94
C VAL A 756 -2.25 -20.67 33.39
N SER A 757 -3.18 -21.38 32.76
CA SER A 757 -4.62 -21.23 33.04
C SER A 757 -4.98 -21.76 34.44
N GLY A 758 -5.66 -20.92 35.22
CA GLY A 758 -6.16 -21.25 36.56
C GLY A 758 -5.07 -21.46 37.60
N ARG A 759 -3.89 -20.86 37.41
CA ARG A 759 -2.74 -20.99 38.33
C ARG A 759 -2.08 -19.63 38.55
N ALA A 760 -1.87 -19.29 39.80
CA ALA A 760 -1.04 -18.15 40.17
C ALA A 760 0.41 -18.37 39.70
N LEU A 761 0.96 -17.38 39.00
CA LEU A 761 2.34 -17.37 38.53
C LEU A 761 3.17 -16.39 39.35
N LEU A 762 4.40 -16.80 39.63
CA LEU A 762 5.42 -15.89 40.13
C LEU A 762 6.20 -15.34 38.93
N VAL A 763 6.14 -14.04 38.68
CA VAL A 763 6.83 -13.41 37.57
C VAL A 763 7.94 -12.50 38.07
N LYS A 764 9.13 -12.64 37.49
CA LYS A 764 10.27 -11.76 37.72
C LYS A 764 10.40 -10.80 36.54
N VAL A 765 10.31 -9.50 36.81
CA VAL A 765 10.41 -8.45 35.80
C VAL A 765 11.85 -8.33 35.31
N PHE A 766 12.03 -8.53 34.00
CA PHE A 766 13.29 -8.35 33.30
C PHE A 766 13.41 -6.93 32.75
N SER A 767 12.41 -6.45 32.01
CA SER A 767 12.38 -5.11 31.44
C SER A 767 10.94 -4.60 31.27
N VAL A 768 10.76 -3.29 31.08
CA VAL A 768 9.48 -2.66 30.73
C VAL A 768 9.64 -1.88 29.43
N VAL A 769 8.88 -2.24 28.39
CA VAL A 769 8.98 -1.65 27.05
C VAL A 769 7.57 -1.29 26.56
N HIS A 770 7.33 -0.02 26.21
CA HIS A 770 6.03 0.49 25.72
C HIS A 770 4.81 0.09 26.58
N GLY A 771 5.01 -0.04 27.90
CA GLY A 771 3.97 -0.45 28.86
C GLY A 771 3.84 -1.97 29.08
N VAL A 772 4.64 -2.78 28.40
CA VAL A 772 4.64 -4.25 28.47
C VAL A 772 5.74 -4.73 29.41
N LEU A 773 5.40 -5.61 30.35
CA LEU A 773 6.35 -6.21 31.27
C LEU A 773 6.97 -7.46 30.64
N HIS A 774 8.26 -7.39 30.33
CA HIS A 774 9.03 -8.57 29.93
C HIS A 774 9.46 -9.33 31.18
N VAL A 775 9.12 -10.61 31.28
CA VAL A 775 9.24 -11.38 32.52
C VAL A 775 9.83 -12.78 32.32
N ASP A 776 10.45 -13.30 33.37
CA ASP A 776 10.59 -14.74 33.59
C ASP A 776 9.39 -15.21 34.42
N ALA A 777 8.61 -16.18 33.92
CA ALA A 777 7.43 -16.71 34.58
C ALA A 777 7.69 -18.09 35.20
N TYR A 778 7.35 -18.25 36.48
CA TYR A 778 7.57 -19.47 37.25
C TYR A 778 6.24 -20.03 37.77
N LEU A 779 6.10 -21.36 37.66
CA LEU A 779 4.99 -22.07 38.29
C LEU A 779 5.21 -22.12 39.81
N SER A 780 4.21 -21.66 40.57
CA SER A 780 4.24 -21.78 42.03
C SER A 780 4.02 -23.24 42.44
N SER A 781 5.08 -23.92 42.91
CA SER A 781 4.99 -25.26 43.52
C SER A 781 5.32 -25.15 45.00
N ALA A 782 4.42 -25.66 45.85
CA ALA A 782 4.59 -25.68 47.31
C ALA A 782 5.74 -26.61 47.79
N LEU A 783 6.34 -27.41 46.91
CA LEU A 783 7.45 -28.34 47.23
C LEU A 783 8.54 -28.26 46.15
N GLN A 784 9.70 -27.72 46.53
CA GLN A 784 11.01 -27.73 45.88
C GLN A 784 11.08 -27.54 44.34
N GLY A 785 11.37 -26.30 43.94
CA GLY A 785 11.87 -25.93 42.61
C GLY A 785 10.87 -25.14 41.79
N ALA A 786 11.07 -23.82 41.68
CA ALA A 786 10.28 -22.97 40.78
C ALA A 786 10.60 -23.36 39.33
N ILE A 787 9.63 -23.91 38.60
CA ILE A 787 9.80 -24.34 37.21
C ILE A 787 9.50 -23.14 36.30
N ASN A 788 10.48 -22.71 35.51
CA ASN A 788 10.30 -21.64 34.53
C ASN A 788 9.49 -22.14 33.32
N VAL A 789 8.43 -21.43 32.96
CA VAL A 789 7.53 -21.78 31.85
C VAL A 789 8.25 -21.82 30.50
N ARG A 790 9.21 -20.90 30.27
CA ARG A 790 10.05 -20.88 29.06
C ARG A 790 10.83 -22.17 28.90
N ASP A 791 11.48 -22.62 29.97
CA ASP A 791 12.38 -23.77 29.93
C ASP A 791 11.62 -25.07 29.63
N VAL A 792 10.38 -25.19 30.13
CA VAL A 792 9.46 -26.29 29.77
C VAL A 792 9.14 -26.27 28.27
N LEU A 793 8.76 -25.11 27.73
CA LEU A 793 8.41 -24.97 26.31
C LEU A 793 9.61 -25.23 25.38
N VAL A 794 10.80 -24.78 25.75
CA VAL A 794 12.04 -25.02 25.00
C VAL A 794 12.40 -26.50 25.02
N LYS A 795 12.37 -27.15 26.19
CA LYS A 795 12.67 -28.59 26.34
C LYS A 795 11.72 -29.46 25.51
N GLU A 796 10.45 -29.06 25.39
CA GLU A 796 9.44 -29.78 24.61
C GLU A 796 9.47 -29.45 23.10
N GLY A 797 10.37 -28.57 22.65
CA GLY A 797 10.49 -28.13 21.25
C GLY A 797 9.35 -27.22 20.78
N CYS A 798 8.59 -26.66 21.72
CA CYS A 798 7.52 -25.70 21.46
C CYS A 798 8.06 -24.28 21.23
N ALA A 799 9.22 -23.96 21.81
CA ALA A 799 9.90 -22.67 21.71
C ALA A 799 11.42 -22.83 21.51
N GLU A 800 12.09 -21.75 21.13
CA GLU A 800 13.55 -21.62 21.11
C GLU A 800 14.00 -20.40 21.92
N LEU A 801 15.24 -20.43 22.39
CA LEU A 801 15.86 -19.25 23.02
C LEU A 801 16.11 -18.16 21.98
N ALA A 802 15.95 -16.91 22.42
CA ALA A 802 16.13 -15.73 21.59
C ALA A 802 16.86 -14.63 22.36
N GLU A 803 17.49 -13.71 21.64
CA GLU A 803 17.98 -12.47 22.22
C GLU A 803 16.85 -11.48 22.46
N GLU A 804 16.99 -10.65 23.50
CA GLU A 804 16.07 -9.55 23.75
C GLU A 804 16.36 -8.36 22.81
N PRO A 805 15.32 -7.62 22.40
CA PRO A 805 15.47 -6.38 21.64
C PRO A 805 16.30 -5.32 22.38
N TYR A 806 16.86 -4.37 21.62
CA TYR A 806 17.65 -3.25 22.12
C TYR A 806 16.94 -2.47 23.23
N GLU A 807 15.67 -2.09 23.02
CA GLU A 807 14.88 -1.35 24.02
C GLU A 807 14.69 -2.14 25.32
N SER A 808 14.53 -3.46 25.22
CA SER A 808 14.42 -4.35 26.39
C SER A 808 15.74 -4.44 27.14
N LYS A 809 16.87 -4.58 26.43
CA LYS A 809 18.22 -4.57 27.02
C LYS A 809 18.49 -3.24 27.73
N GLN A 810 18.18 -2.10 27.11
CA GLN A 810 18.36 -0.78 27.71
C GLN A 810 17.49 -0.60 28.97
N SER A 811 16.21 -0.98 28.88
CA SER A 811 15.28 -0.93 30.00
C SER A 811 15.73 -1.84 31.16
N HIS A 812 16.26 -3.03 30.85
CA HIS A 812 16.83 -3.94 31.86
C HIS A 812 17.99 -3.31 32.63
N GLU A 813 18.94 -2.66 31.95
CA GLU A 813 20.08 -2.00 32.60
C GLU A 813 19.62 -0.83 33.49
N VAL A 814 18.63 -0.04 33.04
CA VAL A 814 18.04 1.04 33.85
C VAL A 814 17.38 0.49 35.11
N LEU A 815 16.56 -0.56 34.99
CA LEU A 815 15.91 -1.20 36.14
C LEU A 815 16.96 -1.78 37.11
N LYS A 816 17.96 -2.48 36.59
CA LYS A 816 19.06 -3.02 37.40
C LYS A 816 19.78 -1.90 38.17
N GLY A 817 20.02 -0.75 37.54
CA GLY A 817 20.61 0.42 38.20
C GLY A 817 19.74 1.01 39.31
N LEU A 818 18.42 1.09 39.11
CA LEU A 818 17.47 1.62 40.10
C LEU A 818 17.36 0.71 41.33
N PHE A 819 17.19 -0.60 41.13
CA PHE A 819 17.03 -1.57 42.23
C PHE A 819 18.35 -2.01 42.88
N SER A 820 19.51 -1.69 42.27
CA SER A 820 20.82 -1.87 42.92
C SER A 820 21.21 -0.69 43.80
N LYS A 821 20.59 0.50 43.60
CA LYS A 821 20.85 1.73 44.36
C LYS A 821 19.88 1.96 45.52
N SER A 822 18.96 1.03 45.79
CA SER A 822 18.05 1.11 46.93
C SER A 822 18.74 0.70 48.25
N VAL A 823 19.83 1.39 48.60
CA VAL A 823 20.27 1.71 49.96
C VAL A 823 20.92 3.10 49.87
N GLU A 824 20.09 4.14 49.75
CA GLU A 824 20.29 5.53 50.22
C GLU A 824 19.42 6.52 49.42
N TYR A 825 18.59 7.27 50.17
CA TYR A 825 17.77 8.43 49.78
C TYR A 825 16.58 8.23 48.82
N VAL A 826 15.39 8.06 49.40
CA VAL A 826 14.11 8.45 48.80
C VAL A 826 13.68 9.77 49.44
N THR A 827 14.05 10.88 48.84
CA THR A 827 13.32 12.16 48.90
C THR A 827 13.64 12.92 47.62
N ASP A 828 12.90 12.63 46.56
CA ASP A 828 12.63 13.64 45.54
C ASP A 828 11.22 13.42 45.02
N MET A 829 10.27 14.06 45.71
CA MET A 829 8.92 14.23 45.24
C MET A 829 8.96 15.14 44.01
N SER A 830 8.38 14.69 42.91
CA SER A 830 8.09 15.52 41.74
C SER A 830 7.15 16.66 42.12
N VAL A 831 7.71 17.82 42.46
CA VAL A 831 6.98 19.08 42.51
C VAL A 831 6.72 19.49 41.06
N SER A 832 5.45 19.63 40.67
CA SER A 832 5.08 20.26 39.40
C SER A 832 5.70 21.66 39.37
N SER A 833 6.61 21.89 38.42
CA SER A 833 7.26 23.19 38.28
C SER A 833 6.21 24.26 37.90
N PRO A 834 6.16 25.43 38.56
CA PRO A 834 5.18 26.49 38.27
C PRO A 834 5.18 26.96 36.80
N LEU A 835 6.31 26.81 36.09
CA LEU A 835 6.43 27.08 34.65
C LEU A 835 5.49 26.23 33.76
N LYS A 836 5.11 25.02 34.16
CA LYS A 836 4.31 24.10 33.33
C LYS A 836 2.80 24.37 33.44
N ASP A 837 2.34 24.85 34.59
CA ASP A 837 0.96 25.26 34.77
C ASP A 837 0.66 26.52 33.94
N ASP A 838 1.64 27.41 33.81
CA ASP A 838 1.59 28.57 32.93
C ASP A 838 1.50 28.15 31.44
N GLU A 839 2.32 27.19 30.98
CA GLU A 839 2.27 26.69 29.60
C GLU A 839 0.93 26.00 29.28
N LYS A 840 0.44 25.17 30.19
CA LYS A 840 -0.86 24.48 30.06
C LYS A 840 -2.02 25.48 30.00
N TYR A 841 -1.98 26.54 30.81
CA TYR A 841 -2.97 27.62 30.77
C TYR A 841 -2.96 28.36 29.42
N VAL A 842 -1.78 28.70 28.89
CA VAL A 842 -1.65 29.40 27.60
C VAL A 842 -2.09 28.51 26.44
N ILE A 843 -1.77 27.21 26.45
CA ILE A 843 -2.27 26.23 25.45
C ILE A 843 -3.80 26.22 25.43
N ARG A 844 -4.46 26.21 26.60
CA ARG A 844 -5.93 26.21 26.69
C ARG A 844 -6.54 27.47 26.07
N ILE A 845 -5.99 28.65 26.38
CA ILE A 845 -6.46 29.93 25.81
C ILE A 845 -6.33 29.94 24.29
N LEU A 846 -5.22 29.44 23.76
CA LEU A 846 -4.98 29.35 22.32
C LEU A 846 -6.00 28.43 21.64
N LEU A 847 -6.27 27.25 22.22
CA LEU A 847 -7.26 26.30 21.70
C LEU A 847 -8.68 26.85 21.72
N GLU A 848 -9.07 27.58 22.78
CA GLU A 848 -10.37 28.26 22.88
C GLU A 848 -10.50 29.37 21.83
N SER A 849 -9.44 30.16 21.64
CA SER A 849 -9.39 31.25 20.65
C SER A 849 -9.46 30.72 19.22
N PHE A 850 -8.79 29.59 18.96
CA PHE A 850 -8.84 28.89 17.68
C PHE A 850 -10.23 28.30 17.41
N SER A 851 -10.83 27.63 18.41
CA SER A 851 -12.15 27.00 18.29
C SER A 851 -13.29 28.01 18.13
N SER A 852 -13.14 29.21 18.66
CA SER A 852 -14.12 30.31 18.53
C SER A 852 -13.96 31.12 17.22
N ASN A 853 -13.13 30.66 16.27
CA ASN A 853 -12.85 31.32 14.98
C ASN A 853 -12.35 32.77 15.10
N LYS A 854 -11.81 33.18 16.24
CA LYS A 854 -11.27 34.54 16.44
C LYS A 854 -10.04 34.81 15.56
N LEU A 855 -9.37 33.76 15.08
CA LEU A 855 -8.25 33.86 14.13
C LEU A 855 -8.69 34.10 12.67
N GLY A 856 -9.96 33.90 12.31
CA GLY A 856 -10.42 33.93 10.92
C GLY A 856 -10.12 32.63 10.18
N ASN A 857 -10.32 32.61 8.86
CA ASN A 857 -10.00 31.42 8.05
C ASN A 857 -8.49 31.34 7.76
N PRO A 858 -7.88 30.15 7.79
CA PRO A 858 -6.49 29.96 7.39
C PRO A 858 -6.27 30.43 5.94
N ASN A 859 -5.18 31.14 5.71
CA ASN A 859 -4.81 31.70 4.39
C ASN A 859 -3.58 31.02 3.77
N CYS A 860 -2.85 30.19 4.53
CA CYS A 860 -1.66 29.49 4.08
C CYS A 860 -1.88 27.97 4.01
N LYS A 861 -1.11 27.30 3.14
CA LYS A 861 -1.03 25.84 3.08
C LYS A 861 0.37 25.39 3.49
N ALA A 862 0.45 24.49 4.46
CA ALA A 862 1.70 23.83 4.84
C ALA A 862 1.70 22.39 4.29
N ILE A 863 2.76 22.04 3.54
CA ILE A 863 2.97 20.69 3.00
C ILE A 863 3.80 19.90 4.00
N LEU A 864 3.26 18.78 4.46
CA LEU A 864 3.93 17.86 5.37
C LEU A 864 4.74 16.83 4.58
N HIS A 865 5.86 16.38 5.16
CA HIS A 865 6.66 15.30 4.60
C HIS A 865 6.49 14.01 5.41
N GLY A 866 6.28 12.90 4.71
CA GLY A 866 6.04 11.59 5.30
C GLY A 866 4.68 11.02 4.85
N PRO A 867 4.09 10.09 5.62
CA PRO A 867 4.54 9.56 6.93
C PRO A 867 5.73 8.61 6.77
N PHE A 868 6.66 8.64 7.73
CA PHE A 868 7.84 7.76 7.78
C PHE A 868 7.77 6.80 8.97
N ASN A 869 8.45 5.66 8.85
CA ASN A 869 8.67 4.74 9.95
C ASN A 869 10.05 4.07 9.77
N PRO A 870 10.89 3.97 10.83
CA PRO A 870 12.24 3.44 10.73
C PRO A 870 12.29 1.91 10.49
N TYR A 871 11.18 1.19 10.70
CA TYR A 871 11.04 -0.21 10.29
C TYR A 871 10.63 -0.35 8.82
N GLU A 872 10.53 0.76 8.08
CA GLU A 872 10.50 0.71 6.62
C GLU A 872 11.87 0.22 6.13
N LEU A 873 11.97 -1.09 5.91
CA LEU A 873 13.20 -1.72 5.47
C LEU A 873 13.48 -1.31 4.02
N SER A 874 14.63 -0.70 3.79
CA SER A 874 15.15 -0.51 2.44
C SER A 874 15.44 -1.87 1.83
N VAL A 875 14.96 -2.06 0.60
CA VAL A 875 15.23 -3.28 -0.17
C VAL A 875 16.72 -3.28 -0.50
N ILE A 876 17.45 -4.28 0.02
CA ILE A 876 18.82 -4.55 -0.42
C ILE A 876 18.67 -5.46 -1.64
N VAL A 877 18.92 -4.88 -2.81
CA VAL A 877 18.93 -5.58 -4.11
C VAL A 877 20.25 -6.32 -4.28
#